data_AF-A0A2H3H4C0-F1
#
_entry.id   AF-A0A2H3H4C0-F1
#
_cell.length_a   1.000
_cell.length_b   1.000
_cell.length_c   1.000
_cell.angle_alpha   90.00
_cell.angle_beta   90.00
_cell.angle_gamma   90.00
#
_symmetry.space_group_name_H-M   'P 1'
#
loop_
_entity.id
_entity.type
_entity.pdbx_description
1 polymer ?
#
loop_
_entity_poly.entity_id
_entity_poly.type
_entity_poly.pdbx_seq_one_letter_code
_entity_poly.pdbx_strand_id
1 'polypeptide(L)'
;MDGYPTGSLDHNVPLLVAAGLNSETNELPLSAELKEQSILLRSELPPIGGEEAEVLAEYFKDVDASAKSWSAFERNEPYRFRIKTTGRSFLLPPRRARLPEGIEPLSEHPTLHSPFSPLSPASALYPDGHIDAQWIKKHQDLVPSVYLCFYPLTNDPNSMTLQDNHIKSDINNLKSALLRSGYKTRLAIVLLADGEGAPLSLAEGIQERLENIRRGTALDPKSVFYIPSQESQDDLKQVVDNVLGVLYTSAVEYYRDLGRHSRKKRSRGIAPQPTVPPTTGTSQTLSLPDWNFRYDFKSAIFAEFRQETDAALQFFKQAYEVLLGQDVLDIIPSWSPRWNEARLLADVIAIRCLRCHLWLGQTTLAVRMWHSHRERIADFVDRRGRGTNNYGWQAWEARWATVMANLIERVGLPALAPATGALFVPPDKSVLGERVSPWELLHHTGYWYRIAACHLVARRKLAYQMPEEDRNSPDTTPASAVASKAFAYDTYMCPEPYQEYPISGKGVNHAQLVIDCLKAATSQFRARKQKRVTGEISLECAREFANLKQWDDAVETLLPFWEDVAFRSEGWLNISEDLCLTLRRIALGARRADLVVAADWELMSNRFVRQPQWHYDITRSLEGITTEEKPSVSLSDEKTGSFISASFVFRNKEGKAGETCTAQLALTSHTFLDAVPISFESLKVEFNGSLRPILLEQGASEDEDSPSTSKISILSLSLKEDYAEGSEDELPTLLKGTSNLTLRPGQTRVFEMKIPLREPGTATASSVTLSHSNASFNLDAKLGIRDTDPIIGWYIQGSSKPRSSRPEAGTIRIQPRPPKMEIKLLEPSAQYYANEAIELEVELINAEEESATAKLDIHLFGKEIPAIRVVTEGNEGSAEATTEEAKILGLPLGAIKSTASVKMVLHIDAAPGPTTFDLHLKTSYHLDSDVATPIMQLLTVQLNVVNAFEANYDLVPRLHPGPWPSLFDSEGLGDTEEGVARGFTQKWCLLCHYASFAQEDLKVLGMDLNVVSCVGGARCNVSQGPNVSQEGVIVAPKTMHEAQFDLIAQKLTMEDRHPVTLELAFVIQWQRQNRSEGAVNTTTMPVGKYLVLGTEPRVLASVYHATKTEDGMPGLMQLDMTVENPSNHFLTFGLSMEPSEDFAFSGSKQTTLNLLPQSRRTTTYRLLPHVNGVWIRPKLTVRDKYFQKVLRIIPTEGMKIDEEGLLVWVPGKDTSEEEKSEE
;
A
#
# COMPACT_ATOMS: atom_id res chain seq x y z
N MET A 1 -15.19 -14.85 29.58
CA MET A 1 -15.44 -16.16 30.23
C MET A 1 -15.19 -16.12 31.73
N ASP A 2 -15.03 -14.92 32.30
CA ASP A 2 -14.40 -14.71 33.60
C ASP A 2 -15.39 -14.81 34.77
N GLY A 3 -16.66 -15.11 34.48
CA GLY A 3 -17.69 -15.44 35.47
C GLY A 3 -17.64 -16.89 35.97
N TYR A 4 -16.83 -17.76 35.34
CA TYR A 4 -16.62 -19.14 35.81
C TYR A 4 -15.40 -19.21 36.74
N PRO A 5 -15.37 -20.13 37.73
CA PRO A 5 -14.24 -20.26 38.64
C PRO A 5 -12.91 -20.43 37.89
N THR A 6 -11.87 -19.72 38.31
CA THR A 6 -10.54 -19.81 37.70
C THR A 6 -10.05 -21.27 37.65
N GLY A 7 -9.39 -21.69 36.57
CA GLY A 7 -8.97 -23.09 36.36
C GLY A 7 -10.05 -24.05 35.86
N SER A 8 -11.35 -23.72 36.02
CA SER A 8 -12.44 -24.63 35.65
C SER A 8 -12.62 -24.81 34.14
N LEU A 9 -12.15 -23.86 33.33
CA LEU A 9 -12.24 -23.88 31.86
C LEU A 9 -10.88 -23.97 31.16
N ASP A 10 -9.77 -23.94 31.91
CA ASP A 10 -8.42 -23.95 31.33
C ASP A 10 -8.17 -25.21 30.49
N HIS A 11 -7.24 -25.10 29.55
CA HIS A 11 -6.74 -26.23 28.77
C HIS A 11 -5.88 -27.12 29.69
N ASN A 12 -6.36 -28.35 29.92
CA ASN A 12 -5.66 -29.32 30.75
C ASN A 12 -4.55 -30.01 29.96
N VAL A 13 -3.31 -29.69 30.31
CA VAL A 13 -2.08 -30.31 29.79
C VAL A 13 -1.25 -30.82 30.97
N PRO A 14 -0.45 -31.89 30.81
CA PRO A 14 0.37 -32.42 31.89
C PRO A 14 1.23 -31.37 32.58
N LEU A 15 1.20 -31.35 33.92
CA LEU A 15 2.10 -30.54 34.73
C LEU A 15 3.46 -31.24 34.89
N LEU A 16 4.53 -30.51 34.57
CA LEU A 16 5.92 -30.85 34.84
C LEU A 16 6.53 -29.77 35.74
N VAL A 17 7.27 -30.19 36.78
CA VAL A 17 8.03 -29.25 37.63
C VAL A 17 9.50 -29.48 37.37
N ALA A 18 10.20 -28.43 36.93
CA ALA A 18 11.63 -28.42 36.66
C ALA A 18 12.38 -27.79 37.85
N ALA A 19 13.20 -28.58 38.54
CA ALA A 19 13.90 -28.18 39.76
C ALA A 19 15.41 -28.04 39.51
N GLY A 20 15.97 -26.91 39.91
CA GLY A 20 17.41 -26.69 39.98
C GLY A 20 18.04 -25.90 38.83
N LEU A 21 17.23 -25.23 38.00
CA LEU A 21 17.70 -24.34 36.91
C LEU A 21 17.84 -22.87 37.34
N ASN A 22 17.17 -22.47 38.42
CA ASN A 22 17.23 -21.11 38.93
C ASN A 22 17.09 -21.11 40.47
N SER A 23 17.16 -19.93 41.10
CA SER A 23 16.97 -19.77 42.55
C SER A 23 15.55 -19.34 42.92
N GLU A 24 14.62 -19.33 41.96
CA GLU A 24 13.24 -18.86 42.18
C GLU A 24 12.46 -19.84 43.06
N THR A 25 11.76 -19.32 44.06
CA THR A 25 10.83 -20.11 44.90
C THR A 25 9.41 -19.73 44.55
N ASN A 26 8.72 -20.63 43.84
CA ASN A 26 7.33 -20.40 43.47
C ASN A 26 6.40 -20.78 44.64
N GLU A 27 5.72 -19.78 45.23
CA GLU A 27 4.69 -20.03 46.24
C GLU A 27 3.46 -20.66 45.59
N LEU A 28 3.12 -21.88 46.00
CA LEU A 28 1.91 -22.55 45.56
C LEU A 28 0.67 -21.93 46.22
N PRO A 29 -0.47 -21.83 45.52
CA PRO A 29 -1.72 -21.30 46.05
C PRO A 29 -2.42 -22.33 46.96
N LEU A 30 -1.76 -22.67 48.07
CA LEU A 30 -2.28 -23.57 49.10
C LEU A 30 -2.92 -22.74 50.22
N SER A 31 -4.06 -23.19 50.76
CA SER A 31 -4.59 -22.64 52.00
C SER A 31 -3.61 -22.88 53.15
N ALA A 32 -3.65 -22.05 54.19
CA ALA A 32 -2.75 -22.16 55.35
C ALA A 32 -2.79 -23.58 55.95
N GLU A 33 -3.98 -24.15 56.12
CA GLU A 33 -4.22 -25.52 56.61
C GLU A 33 -3.59 -26.60 55.72
N LEU A 34 -3.65 -26.44 54.40
CA LEU A 34 -3.03 -27.39 53.46
C LEU A 34 -1.51 -27.22 53.38
N LYS A 35 -0.99 -26.00 53.63
CA LYS A 35 0.45 -25.70 53.66
C LYS A 35 1.13 -26.39 54.85
N GLU A 36 0.50 -26.38 56.03
CA GLU A 36 1.00 -27.08 57.23
C GLU A 36 1.08 -28.61 57.07
N GLN A 37 0.21 -29.18 56.24
CA GLN A 37 0.14 -30.63 55.99
C GLN A 37 0.90 -31.07 54.74
N SER A 38 1.57 -30.13 54.06
CA SER A 38 2.28 -30.38 52.81
C SER A 38 3.58 -31.15 53.03
N ILE A 39 4.03 -31.87 52.00
CA ILE A 39 5.28 -32.61 52.01
C ILE A 39 6.30 -31.86 51.18
N LEU A 40 7.39 -31.44 51.83
CA LEU A 40 8.49 -30.74 51.18
C LEU A 40 9.37 -31.73 50.41
N LEU A 41 9.46 -31.53 49.10
CA LEU A 41 10.54 -32.04 48.26
C LEU A 41 11.67 -31.03 48.33
N ARG A 42 12.83 -31.43 48.87
CA ARG A 42 14.01 -30.58 48.94
C ARG A 42 15.24 -31.34 48.45
N SER A 43 15.96 -30.75 47.52
CA SER A 43 17.30 -31.17 47.13
C SER A 43 18.34 -30.42 47.97
N GLU A 44 19.37 -31.12 48.42
CA GLU A 44 20.47 -30.57 49.22
C GLU A 44 21.59 -29.97 48.35
N LEU A 45 21.59 -30.30 47.04
CA LEU A 45 22.55 -29.78 46.07
C LEU A 45 22.18 -28.37 45.56
N PRO A 46 23.17 -27.49 45.27
CA PRO A 46 22.91 -26.14 44.79
C PRO A 46 22.25 -26.13 43.40
N PRO A 47 21.45 -25.10 43.05
CA PRO A 47 20.95 -24.93 41.67
C PRO A 47 22.12 -24.77 40.70
N ILE A 48 21.91 -25.20 39.46
CA ILE A 48 22.90 -25.04 38.39
C ILE A 48 22.89 -23.56 37.95
N GLY A 49 24.08 -23.00 37.75
CA GLY A 49 24.27 -21.67 37.15
C GLY A 49 25.06 -21.78 35.84
N GLY A 50 25.04 -20.73 35.03
CA GLY A 50 25.71 -20.67 33.73
C GLY A 50 24.74 -20.39 32.57
N GLU A 51 25.29 -20.08 31.40
CA GLU A 51 24.52 -19.68 30.21
C GLU A 51 23.53 -20.77 29.76
N GLU A 52 23.95 -22.05 29.79
CA GLU A 52 23.06 -23.18 29.44
C GLU A 52 21.83 -23.26 30.37
N ALA A 53 21.97 -22.98 31.67
CA ALA A 53 20.86 -23.04 32.62
C ALA A 53 19.83 -21.90 32.40
N GLU A 54 20.29 -20.71 32.03
CA GLU A 54 19.44 -19.56 31.70
C GLU A 54 18.64 -19.82 30.42
N VAL A 55 19.31 -20.34 29.37
CA VAL A 55 18.67 -20.72 28.11
C VAL A 55 17.58 -21.78 28.33
N LEU A 56 17.84 -22.79 29.16
CA LEU A 56 16.85 -23.82 29.51
C LEU A 56 15.66 -23.26 30.29
N ALA A 57 15.91 -22.34 31.24
CA ALA A 57 14.87 -21.71 32.02
C ALA A 57 13.96 -20.82 31.16
N GLU A 58 14.51 -20.10 30.19
CA GLU A 58 13.76 -19.32 29.21
C GLU A 58 12.98 -20.25 28.27
N TYR A 59 13.62 -21.29 27.73
CA TYR A 59 12.96 -22.26 26.86
C TYR A 59 11.75 -22.94 27.53
N PHE A 60 11.86 -23.30 28.83
CA PHE A 60 10.73 -23.84 29.57
C PHE A 60 9.60 -22.86 29.82
N LYS A 61 9.88 -21.54 29.89
CA LYS A 61 8.83 -20.52 29.93
C LYS A 61 8.07 -20.45 28.60
N ASP A 62 8.79 -20.58 27.48
CA ASP A 62 8.18 -20.62 26.15
C ASP A 62 7.28 -21.84 25.96
N VAL A 63 7.75 -23.02 26.37
CA VAL A 63 6.94 -24.26 26.36
C VAL A 63 5.71 -24.14 27.28
N ASP A 64 5.83 -23.53 28.46
CA ASP A 64 4.69 -23.28 29.34
C ASP A 64 3.67 -22.31 28.73
N ALA A 65 4.14 -21.29 28.00
CA ALA A 65 3.29 -20.35 27.29
C ALA A 65 2.53 -21.01 26.14
N SER A 66 3.20 -21.83 25.32
CA SER A 66 2.57 -22.57 24.22
C SER A 66 1.52 -23.57 24.73
N ALA A 67 1.80 -24.24 25.86
CA ALA A 67 0.88 -25.21 26.45
C ALA A 67 -0.40 -24.58 27.03
N LYS A 68 -0.38 -23.29 27.37
CA LYS A 68 -1.57 -22.53 27.79
C LYS A 68 -2.42 -22.08 26.61
N SER A 69 -1.91 -22.15 25.38
CA SER A 69 -2.65 -21.82 24.16
C SER A 69 -3.83 -22.77 23.94
N TRP A 70 -4.90 -22.23 23.35
CA TRP A 70 -6.09 -22.98 22.93
C TRP A 70 -6.15 -23.15 21.41
N SER A 71 -5.12 -22.73 20.68
CA SER A 71 -5.02 -22.82 19.23
C SER A 71 -5.20 -24.27 18.77
N ALA A 72 -6.17 -24.51 17.89
CA ALA A 72 -6.46 -25.86 17.35
C ALA A 72 -5.39 -26.37 16.37
N PHE A 73 -4.52 -25.49 15.88
CA PHE A 73 -3.74 -25.69 14.64
C PHE A 73 -2.36 -26.31 14.84
N GLU A 74 -1.94 -26.56 16.07
CA GLU A 74 -0.65 -27.16 16.41
C GLU A 74 -0.77 -28.68 16.61
N ARG A 75 -1.35 -29.42 15.64
CA ARG A 75 -1.39 -30.91 15.70
C ARG A 75 -0.02 -31.58 15.53
N ASN A 76 1.04 -30.80 15.29
CA ASN A 76 2.40 -31.30 15.05
C ASN A 76 3.32 -31.19 16.27
N GLU A 77 2.84 -30.68 17.42
CA GLU A 77 3.67 -30.65 18.63
C GLU A 77 3.86 -32.08 19.18
N PRO A 78 5.11 -32.57 19.35
CA PRO A 78 5.37 -33.92 19.83
C PRO A 78 5.01 -34.11 21.32
N TYR A 79 4.87 -33.02 22.06
CA TYR A 79 4.50 -32.99 23.47
C TYR A 79 3.81 -31.67 23.82
N ARG A 80 3.09 -31.65 24.95
CA ARG A 80 2.52 -30.42 25.50
C ARG A 80 2.59 -30.45 27.02
N PHE A 81 3.32 -29.51 27.63
CA PHE A 81 3.53 -29.47 29.08
C PHE A 81 3.28 -28.08 29.65
N ARG A 82 2.55 -28.02 30.76
CA ARG A 82 2.63 -26.87 31.65
C ARG A 82 3.87 -27.06 32.51
N ILE A 83 4.86 -26.16 32.37
CA ILE A 83 6.14 -26.27 33.07
C ILE A 83 6.23 -25.21 34.17
N LYS A 84 6.51 -25.65 35.40
CA LYS A 84 6.87 -24.75 36.50
C LYS A 84 8.32 -24.95 36.87
N THR A 85 9.14 -23.92 36.69
CA THR A 85 10.50 -23.88 37.22
C THR A 85 10.45 -23.62 38.73
N THR A 86 11.33 -24.26 39.48
CA THR A 86 11.56 -23.98 40.89
C THR A 86 13.05 -24.16 41.17
N GLY A 87 13.54 -23.57 42.24
CA GLY A 87 14.88 -23.84 42.72
C GLY A 87 15.02 -25.27 43.22
N ARG A 88 15.28 -25.44 44.51
CA ARG A 88 15.52 -26.77 45.09
C ARG A 88 14.44 -27.24 46.06
N SER A 89 13.35 -26.50 46.18
CA SER A 89 12.22 -26.80 47.06
C SER A 89 10.89 -26.79 46.30
N PHE A 90 10.02 -27.77 46.61
CA PHE A 90 8.65 -27.83 46.10
C PHE A 90 7.73 -28.49 47.13
N LEU A 91 6.53 -27.93 47.35
CA LEU A 91 5.56 -28.46 48.32
C LEU A 91 4.49 -29.31 47.62
N LEU A 92 4.30 -30.55 48.06
CA LEU A 92 3.20 -31.39 47.60
C LEU A 92 2.01 -31.31 48.58
N PRO A 93 0.77 -31.07 48.10
CA PRO A 93 -0.40 -31.02 48.98
C PRO A 93 -0.71 -32.39 49.59
N PRO A 94 -1.27 -32.48 50.81
CA PRO A 94 -1.59 -33.76 51.42
C PRO A 94 -2.57 -34.57 50.57
N ARG A 95 -2.28 -35.87 50.38
CA ARG A 95 -3.16 -36.79 49.63
C ARG A 95 -4.41 -37.19 50.42
N ARG A 96 -4.32 -37.20 51.76
CA ARG A 96 -5.37 -37.57 52.72
C ARG A 96 -5.59 -36.42 53.70
N ALA A 97 -6.84 -36.08 53.96
CA ALA A 97 -7.20 -35.03 54.93
C ALA A 97 -6.96 -35.49 56.37
N ARG A 98 -6.63 -34.54 57.25
CA ARG A 98 -6.70 -34.76 58.71
C ARG A 98 -8.15 -34.61 59.20
N LEU A 99 -8.46 -35.29 60.30
CA LEU A 99 -9.71 -35.08 61.01
C LEU A 99 -9.67 -33.72 61.73
N PRO A 100 -10.71 -32.87 61.63
CA PRO A 100 -10.80 -31.65 62.42
C PRO A 100 -10.74 -31.93 63.93
N GLU A 101 -10.16 -31.01 64.70
CA GLU A 101 -10.08 -31.12 66.16
C GLU A 101 -11.49 -31.17 66.77
N GLY A 102 -11.74 -32.14 67.67
CA GLY A 102 -13.03 -32.30 68.36
C GLY A 102 -14.05 -33.25 67.71
N ILE A 103 -13.71 -33.94 66.61
CA ILE A 103 -14.58 -34.94 65.97
C ILE A 103 -14.07 -36.36 66.24
N GLU A 104 -14.85 -37.19 66.94
CA GLU A 104 -14.52 -38.61 67.17
C GLU A 104 -14.86 -39.48 65.96
N PRO A 105 -13.90 -40.24 65.39
CA PRO A 105 -14.18 -41.18 64.31
C PRO A 105 -14.94 -42.41 64.83
N LEU A 106 -15.86 -42.94 64.03
CA LEU A 106 -16.68 -44.12 64.38
C LEU A 106 -15.91 -45.46 64.41
N SER A 107 -14.66 -45.49 63.95
CA SER A 107 -13.85 -46.70 63.83
C SER A 107 -12.44 -46.43 64.32
N GLU A 108 -11.79 -47.42 64.94
CA GLU A 108 -10.39 -47.35 65.38
C GLU A 108 -9.40 -46.97 64.25
N HIS A 109 -9.77 -47.26 62.99
CA HIS A 109 -8.99 -46.91 61.79
C HIS A 109 -9.84 -46.22 60.71
N PRO A 110 -10.12 -44.91 60.84
CA PRO A 110 -10.95 -44.20 59.87
C PRO A 110 -10.28 -44.12 58.50
N THR A 111 -11.05 -44.38 57.43
CA THR A 111 -10.57 -44.20 56.06
C THR A 111 -10.51 -42.71 55.74
N LEU A 112 -9.29 -42.16 55.69
CA LEU A 112 -9.06 -40.76 55.34
C LEU A 112 -9.12 -40.56 53.82
N HIS A 113 -9.99 -39.65 53.36
CA HIS A 113 -10.17 -39.30 51.96
C HIS A 113 -9.40 -38.03 51.58
N SER A 114 -9.42 -37.66 50.29
CA SER A 114 -8.77 -36.43 49.80
C SER A 114 -9.39 -35.18 50.45
N PRO A 115 -8.63 -34.10 50.73
CA PRO A 115 -9.20 -32.84 51.25
C PRO A 115 -10.20 -32.18 50.29
N PHE A 116 -10.08 -32.43 48.99
CA PHE A 116 -11.01 -31.97 47.94
C PHE A 116 -12.17 -32.96 47.68
N SER A 117 -12.59 -33.75 48.67
CA SER A 117 -13.64 -34.78 48.51
C SER A 117 -14.82 -34.49 49.42
N PRO A 118 -16.08 -34.67 48.94
CA PRO A 118 -17.29 -34.60 49.77
C PRO A 118 -17.36 -35.68 50.86
N LEU A 119 -16.39 -36.62 50.88
CA LEU A 119 -16.25 -37.61 51.95
C LEU A 119 -15.43 -37.11 53.15
N SER A 120 -14.80 -35.95 53.03
CA SER A 120 -13.90 -35.38 54.04
C SER A 120 -14.55 -34.16 54.68
N PRO A 121 -14.77 -34.15 56.01
CA PRO A 121 -15.39 -33.00 56.71
C PRO A 121 -14.67 -31.66 56.52
N ALA A 122 -13.36 -31.68 56.24
CA ALA A 122 -12.56 -30.49 55.94
C ALA A 122 -12.82 -29.91 54.53
N SER A 123 -13.67 -30.53 53.71
CA SER A 123 -13.96 -30.08 52.34
C SER A 123 -15.22 -29.23 52.29
N ALA A 124 -15.21 -28.15 51.50
CA ALA A 124 -16.42 -27.35 51.21
C ALA A 124 -17.51 -28.15 50.46
N LEU A 125 -17.13 -29.27 49.82
CA LEU A 125 -18.07 -30.18 49.17
C LEU A 125 -18.74 -31.15 50.15
N TYR A 126 -18.31 -31.23 51.41
CA TYR A 126 -18.91 -32.15 52.36
C TYR A 126 -20.33 -31.70 52.74
N PRO A 127 -21.31 -32.61 52.81
CA PRO A 127 -21.24 -34.05 52.50
C PRO A 127 -21.72 -34.44 51.09
N ASP A 128 -22.30 -33.50 50.34
CA ASP A 128 -23.16 -33.75 49.17
C ASP A 128 -22.80 -32.96 47.90
N GLY A 129 -21.65 -32.28 47.87
CA GLY A 129 -21.17 -31.57 46.68
C GLY A 129 -20.50 -32.51 45.67
N HIS A 130 -20.82 -32.37 44.39
CA HIS A 130 -20.27 -33.25 43.34
C HIS A 130 -18.76 -33.03 43.13
N ILE A 131 -18.36 -31.90 42.54
CA ILE A 131 -16.95 -31.61 42.27
C ILE A 131 -16.78 -30.10 42.03
N ASP A 132 -15.64 -29.54 42.42
CA ASP A 132 -15.32 -28.13 42.25
C ASP A 132 -14.04 -27.91 41.44
N ALA A 133 -13.73 -26.64 41.17
CA ALA A 133 -12.53 -26.25 40.44
C ALA A 133 -11.24 -26.59 41.20
N GLN A 134 -11.25 -26.65 42.54
CA GLN A 134 -10.07 -26.98 43.34
C GLN A 134 -9.54 -28.40 43.02
N TRP A 135 -10.44 -29.35 42.77
CA TRP A 135 -10.04 -30.69 42.34
C TRP A 135 -9.29 -30.68 41.01
N ILE A 136 -9.68 -29.83 40.05
CA ILE A 136 -9.00 -29.69 38.76
C ILE A 136 -7.64 -28.99 38.96
N LYS A 137 -7.61 -27.89 39.71
CA LYS A 137 -6.40 -27.12 40.05
C LYS A 137 -5.32 -27.99 40.70
N LYS A 138 -5.71 -28.98 41.51
CA LYS A 138 -4.79 -29.97 42.06
C LYS A 138 -3.88 -30.58 40.99
N HIS A 139 -4.44 -30.94 39.83
CA HIS A 139 -3.71 -31.57 38.74
C HIS A 139 -3.09 -30.56 37.75
N GLN A 140 -3.64 -29.34 37.68
CA GLN A 140 -3.09 -28.26 36.86
C GLN A 140 -1.87 -27.59 37.49
N ASP A 141 -1.85 -27.42 38.82
CA ASP A 141 -0.93 -26.50 39.48
C ASP A 141 -0.16 -27.05 40.68
N LEU A 142 -0.67 -28.09 41.35
CA LEU A 142 -0.15 -28.53 42.65
C LEU A 142 0.60 -29.86 42.59
N VAL A 143 0.07 -30.85 41.86
CA VAL A 143 0.61 -32.22 41.81
C VAL A 143 1.14 -32.49 40.41
N PRO A 144 2.47 -32.46 40.20
CA PRO A 144 3.04 -32.73 38.89
C PRO A 144 2.91 -34.21 38.51
N SER A 145 2.80 -34.45 37.21
CA SER A 145 2.92 -35.79 36.62
C SER A 145 4.39 -36.24 36.55
N VAL A 146 5.30 -35.28 36.33
CA VAL A 146 6.76 -35.46 36.27
C VAL A 146 7.45 -34.39 37.11
N TYR A 147 8.38 -34.81 37.96
CA TYR A 147 9.30 -33.94 38.69
C TYR A 147 10.70 -34.13 38.11
N LEU A 148 11.22 -33.11 37.43
CA LEU A 148 12.46 -33.13 36.66
C LEU A 148 13.55 -32.40 37.44
N CYS A 149 14.60 -33.09 37.87
CA CYS A 149 15.73 -32.50 38.59
C CYS A 149 16.94 -32.34 37.69
N PHE A 150 17.59 -31.17 37.75
CA PHE A 150 18.84 -30.91 37.06
C PHE A 150 20.01 -31.04 38.05
N TYR A 151 21.05 -31.80 37.70
CA TYR A 151 22.31 -31.86 38.47
C TYR A 151 23.51 -31.61 37.55
N PRO A 152 24.56 -30.93 38.05
CA PRO A 152 25.82 -30.85 37.33
C PRO A 152 26.55 -32.20 37.43
N LEU A 153 27.19 -32.62 36.34
CA LEU A 153 28.05 -33.78 36.30
C LEU A 153 29.50 -33.30 36.15
N THR A 154 30.25 -33.31 37.25
CA THR A 154 31.65 -32.88 37.22
C THR A 154 32.52 -33.85 36.42
N ASN A 155 33.47 -33.26 35.69
CA ASN A 155 34.52 -33.94 34.96
C ASN A 155 35.86 -33.97 35.73
N ASP A 156 35.94 -33.38 36.92
CA ASP A 156 37.15 -33.39 37.76
C ASP A 156 37.44 -34.80 38.31
N PRO A 157 38.59 -35.42 37.97
CA PRO A 157 38.95 -36.77 38.43
C PRO A 157 39.04 -36.93 39.94
N ASN A 158 39.31 -35.85 40.69
CA ASN A 158 39.48 -35.93 42.14
C ASN A 158 38.15 -35.90 42.90
N SER A 159 37.10 -35.33 42.32
CA SER A 159 35.80 -35.12 42.97
C SER A 159 34.65 -35.92 42.35
N MET A 160 34.84 -36.53 41.16
CA MET A 160 33.80 -37.27 40.43
C MET A 160 33.08 -38.34 41.27
N THR A 161 33.80 -39.18 42.03
CA THR A 161 33.18 -40.29 42.79
C THR A 161 32.41 -39.80 44.01
N LEU A 162 32.89 -38.73 44.66
CA LEU A 162 32.22 -38.10 45.79
C LEU A 162 30.93 -37.40 45.35
N GLN A 163 30.98 -36.63 44.26
CA GLN A 163 29.81 -35.95 43.71
C GLN A 163 28.77 -36.94 43.16
N ASP A 164 29.19 -38.00 42.47
CA ASP A 164 28.28 -39.06 42.00
C ASP A 164 27.54 -39.73 43.19
N ASN A 165 28.20 -39.91 44.34
CA ASN A 165 27.57 -40.45 45.55
C ASN A 165 26.62 -39.44 46.24
N HIS A 166 26.95 -38.14 46.22
CA HIS A 166 26.05 -37.09 46.70
C HIS A 166 24.77 -37.01 45.86
N ILE A 167 24.90 -37.07 44.52
CA ILE A 167 23.77 -37.13 43.59
C ILE A 167 22.90 -38.36 43.89
N LYS A 168 23.50 -39.56 44.06
CA LYS A 168 22.75 -40.77 44.44
C LYS A 168 21.97 -40.61 45.76
N SER A 169 22.58 -39.99 46.76
CA SER A 169 21.94 -39.75 48.07
C SER A 169 20.73 -38.81 47.94
N ASP A 170 20.89 -37.68 47.24
CA ASP A 170 19.84 -36.69 47.03
C ASP A 170 18.64 -37.27 46.26
N ILE A 171 18.91 -38.03 45.19
CA ILE A 171 17.89 -38.73 44.41
C ILE A 171 17.08 -39.70 45.28
N ASN A 172 17.76 -40.47 46.13
CA ASN A 172 17.10 -41.42 47.03
C ASN A 172 16.27 -40.70 48.12
N ASN A 173 16.71 -39.52 48.58
CA ASN A 173 15.96 -38.66 49.49
C ASN A 173 14.67 -38.13 48.83
N LEU A 174 14.77 -37.60 47.60
CA LEU A 174 13.62 -37.14 46.83
C LEU A 174 12.63 -38.28 46.54
N LYS A 175 13.12 -39.45 46.13
CA LYS A 175 12.31 -40.66 45.92
C LYS A 175 11.58 -41.07 47.19
N SER A 176 12.26 -41.04 48.34
CA SER A 176 11.67 -41.35 49.65
C SER A 176 10.59 -40.33 50.05
N ALA A 177 10.81 -39.04 49.77
CA ALA A 177 9.80 -37.99 49.99
C ALA A 177 8.57 -38.17 49.09
N LEU A 178 8.77 -38.48 47.80
CA LEU A 178 7.68 -38.79 46.86
C LEU A 178 6.88 -40.03 47.29
N LEU A 179 7.55 -41.09 47.73
CA LEU A 179 6.90 -42.29 48.27
C LEU A 179 6.05 -41.97 49.50
N ARG A 180 6.56 -41.17 50.44
CA ARG A 180 5.80 -40.71 51.63
C ARG A 180 4.57 -39.88 51.27
N SER A 181 4.63 -39.10 50.19
CA SER A 181 3.47 -38.33 49.70
C SER A 181 2.33 -39.20 49.17
N GLY A 182 2.66 -40.42 48.73
CA GLY A 182 1.72 -41.32 48.11
C GLY A 182 1.27 -40.89 46.71
N TYR A 183 1.79 -39.81 46.13
CA TYR A 183 1.58 -39.52 44.70
C TYR A 183 2.48 -40.39 43.84
N LYS A 184 1.97 -40.80 42.68
CA LYS A 184 2.74 -41.56 41.68
C LYS A 184 3.50 -40.66 40.70
N THR A 185 3.87 -39.45 41.14
CA THR A 185 4.66 -38.51 40.35
C THR A 185 5.97 -39.18 39.94
N ARG A 186 6.31 -39.10 38.65
CA ARG A 186 7.54 -39.71 38.13
C ARG A 186 8.71 -38.78 38.38
N LEU A 187 9.77 -39.31 39.00
CA LEU A 187 11.04 -38.59 39.18
C LEU A 187 11.91 -38.81 37.94
N ALA A 188 12.33 -37.73 37.29
CA ALA A 188 13.24 -37.74 36.16
C ALA A 188 14.44 -36.83 36.43
N ILE A 189 15.57 -37.12 35.81
CA ILE A 189 16.85 -36.49 36.12
C ILE A 189 17.57 -36.12 34.84
N VAL A 190 18.09 -34.89 34.79
CA VAL A 190 18.98 -34.40 33.75
C VAL A 190 20.33 -34.12 34.37
N LEU A 191 21.38 -34.71 33.81
CA LEU A 191 22.77 -34.50 34.17
C LEU A 191 23.41 -33.59 33.10
N LEU A 192 23.79 -32.38 33.49
CA LEU A 192 24.46 -31.41 32.60
C LEU A 192 25.97 -31.55 32.73
N ALA A 193 26.70 -31.56 31.61
CA ALA A 193 28.16 -31.53 31.64
C ALA A 193 28.68 -30.18 32.16
N ASP A 194 29.75 -30.20 32.95
CA ASP A 194 30.40 -28.98 33.43
C ASP A 194 31.23 -28.34 32.30
N GLY A 195 31.02 -27.04 32.05
CA GLY A 195 31.58 -26.29 30.90
C GLY A 195 33.04 -25.87 31.02
N GLU A 196 33.68 -26.10 32.16
CA GLU A 196 35.10 -25.78 32.37
C GLU A 196 36.00 -26.94 31.92
N GLY A 197 36.35 -26.93 30.63
CA GLY A 197 37.54 -27.58 30.06
C GLY A 197 37.70 -29.08 30.31
N ALA A 198 37.27 -29.92 29.37
CA ALA A 198 37.79 -31.28 29.27
C ALA A 198 38.10 -31.71 27.82
N PRO A 199 39.24 -32.39 27.56
CA PRO A 199 39.63 -32.85 26.24
C PRO A 199 38.76 -34.01 25.76
N LEU A 200 38.68 -34.16 24.44
CA LEU A 200 37.94 -35.17 23.67
C LEU A 200 38.21 -36.66 24.01
N SER A 201 39.01 -37.00 25.03
CA SER A 201 39.43 -38.37 25.37
C SER A 201 38.65 -39.05 26.52
N LEU A 202 37.64 -38.42 27.11
CA LEU A 202 36.88 -38.95 28.27
C LEU A 202 35.48 -39.51 27.93
N ALA A 203 35.12 -39.56 26.64
CA ALA A 203 33.83 -40.09 26.19
C ALA A 203 33.64 -41.60 26.51
N GLU A 204 34.71 -42.39 26.66
CA GLU A 204 34.64 -43.84 26.87
C GLU A 204 34.19 -44.26 28.30
N GLY A 205 34.21 -43.38 29.30
CA GLY A 205 33.85 -43.71 30.71
C GLY A 205 32.56 -43.07 31.26
N ILE A 206 31.99 -42.07 30.57
CA ILE A 206 30.79 -41.36 31.02
C ILE A 206 29.57 -42.29 31.06
N GLN A 207 29.45 -43.19 30.08
CA GLN A 207 28.35 -44.14 30.02
C GLN A 207 28.34 -45.11 31.23
N GLU A 208 29.52 -45.54 31.69
CA GLU A 208 29.64 -46.40 32.88
C GLU A 208 29.27 -45.64 34.16
N ARG A 209 29.64 -44.36 34.28
CA ARG A 209 29.22 -43.48 35.39
C ARG A 209 27.71 -43.26 35.42
N LEU A 210 27.11 -42.95 34.26
CA LEU A 210 25.66 -42.80 34.14
C LEU A 210 24.92 -44.10 34.53
N GLU A 211 25.42 -45.25 34.08
CA GLU A 211 24.89 -46.56 34.50
C GLU A 211 25.06 -46.82 36.00
N ASN A 212 26.18 -46.42 36.61
CA ASN A 212 26.41 -46.54 38.04
C ASN A 212 25.43 -45.68 38.86
N ILE A 213 25.20 -44.42 38.47
CA ILE A 213 24.21 -43.53 39.11
C ILE A 213 22.81 -44.12 38.94
N ARG A 214 22.45 -44.59 37.74
CA ARG A 214 21.13 -45.20 37.47
C ARG A 214 20.91 -46.48 38.30
N ARG A 215 21.90 -47.38 38.35
CA ARG A 215 21.82 -48.63 39.14
C ARG A 215 21.75 -48.31 40.64
N GLY A 216 22.55 -47.35 41.12
CA GLY A 216 22.57 -46.92 42.53
C GLY A 216 21.28 -46.23 43.02
N THR A 217 20.47 -45.70 42.11
CA THR A 217 19.18 -45.02 42.42
C THR A 217 17.95 -45.84 42.03
N ALA A 218 18.16 -46.95 41.31
CA ALA A 218 17.12 -47.81 40.75
C ALA A 218 16.05 -47.01 39.99
N LEU A 219 16.50 -46.10 39.11
CA LEU A 219 15.64 -45.36 38.19
C LEU A 219 15.49 -46.08 36.85
N ASP A 220 14.35 -45.85 36.20
CA ASP A 220 14.10 -46.33 34.84
C ASP A 220 15.07 -45.65 33.87
N PRO A 221 15.66 -46.37 32.88
CA PRO A 221 16.51 -45.77 31.86
C PRO A 221 15.87 -44.56 31.15
N LYS A 222 14.55 -44.53 30.99
CA LYS A 222 13.80 -43.41 30.38
C LYS A 222 13.61 -42.22 31.31
N SER A 223 14.18 -42.24 32.52
CA SER A 223 14.08 -41.18 33.53
C SER A 223 15.44 -40.57 33.88
N VAL A 224 16.52 -40.96 33.20
CA VAL A 224 17.86 -40.40 33.37
C VAL A 224 18.36 -39.92 32.01
N PHE A 225 18.66 -38.64 31.91
CA PHE A 225 19.12 -37.99 30.68
C PHE A 225 20.47 -37.32 30.94
N TYR A 226 21.33 -37.32 29.93
CA TYR A 226 22.62 -36.63 29.95
C TYR A 226 22.66 -35.64 28.80
N ILE A 227 23.00 -34.40 29.09
CA ILE A 227 23.16 -33.33 28.10
C ILE A 227 24.65 -32.94 28.12
N PRO A 228 25.41 -33.27 27.05
CA PRO A 228 26.77 -32.77 26.92
C PRO A 228 26.73 -31.25 26.67
N SER A 229 27.83 -30.55 26.97
CA SER A 229 27.90 -29.11 26.68
C SER A 229 27.73 -28.88 25.18
N GLN A 230 26.88 -27.92 24.82
CA GLN A 230 26.49 -27.64 23.44
C GLN A 230 27.20 -26.41 22.91
N GLU A 231 27.63 -26.44 21.65
CA GLU A 231 28.26 -25.28 20.99
C GLU A 231 27.23 -24.20 20.63
N SER A 232 25.94 -24.56 20.49
CA SER A 232 24.87 -23.63 20.16
C SER A 232 23.65 -23.76 21.09
N GLN A 233 22.93 -22.64 21.28
CA GLN A 233 21.69 -22.61 22.06
C GLN A 233 20.55 -23.40 21.39
N ASP A 234 20.55 -23.51 20.06
CA ASP A 234 19.51 -24.23 19.31
C ASP A 234 19.67 -25.75 19.43
N ASP A 235 20.91 -26.25 19.45
CA ASP A 235 21.18 -27.67 19.71
C ASP A 235 20.75 -28.08 21.12
N LEU A 236 20.99 -27.22 22.11
CA LEU A 236 20.53 -27.41 23.49
C LEU A 236 19.01 -27.53 23.58
N LYS A 237 18.28 -26.65 22.89
CA LYS A 237 16.80 -26.71 22.79
C LYS A 237 16.35 -28.02 22.13
N GLN A 238 17.00 -28.45 21.05
CA GLN A 238 16.66 -29.69 20.35
C GLN A 238 16.88 -30.94 21.21
N VAL A 239 17.96 -31.00 22.00
CA VAL A 239 18.21 -32.10 22.94
C VAL A 239 17.11 -32.15 24.00
N VAL A 240 16.73 -30.99 24.53
CA VAL A 240 15.69 -30.88 25.56
C VAL A 240 14.31 -31.23 25.01
N ASP A 241 14.02 -30.91 23.75
CA ASP A 241 12.82 -31.37 23.06
C ASP A 241 12.69 -32.88 23.04
N ASN A 242 13.79 -33.58 22.75
CA ASN A 242 13.80 -35.04 22.78
C ASN A 242 13.54 -35.57 24.20
N VAL A 243 14.12 -34.93 25.22
CA VAL A 243 13.86 -35.27 26.63
C VAL A 243 12.38 -35.06 26.97
N LEU A 244 11.81 -33.91 26.63
CA LEU A 244 10.40 -33.60 26.86
C LEU A 244 9.49 -34.57 26.11
N GLY A 245 9.80 -34.94 24.87
CA GLY A 245 9.06 -35.96 24.12
C GLY A 245 8.99 -37.31 24.84
N VAL A 246 10.13 -37.78 25.39
CA VAL A 246 10.17 -39.01 26.18
C VAL A 246 9.37 -38.87 27.47
N LEU A 247 9.53 -37.76 28.20
CA LEU A 247 8.81 -37.50 29.44
C LEU A 247 7.30 -37.34 29.23
N TYR A 248 6.87 -36.86 28.07
CA TYR A 248 5.47 -36.72 27.73
C TYR A 248 4.75 -38.07 27.66
N THR A 249 5.38 -39.09 27.07
CA THR A 249 4.83 -40.46 27.08
C THR A 249 4.62 -40.98 28.51
N SER A 250 5.54 -40.62 29.42
CA SER A 250 5.47 -40.96 30.83
C SER A 250 4.35 -40.23 31.56
N ALA A 251 4.15 -38.95 31.25
CA ALA A 251 3.07 -38.13 31.79
C ALA A 251 1.68 -38.60 31.31
N VAL A 252 1.55 -38.96 30.02
CA VAL A 252 0.31 -39.52 29.47
C VAL A 252 -0.08 -40.81 30.20
N GLU A 253 0.89 -41.69 30.48
CA GLU A 253 0.61 -42.93 31.23
C GLU A 253 0.15 -42.66 32.68
N TYR A 254 0.73 -41.65 33.33
CA TYR A 254 0.30 -41.23 34.67
C TYR A 254 -1.21 -40.90 34.69
N TYR A 255 -1.69 -40.09 33.74
CA TYR A 255 -3.11 -39.77 33.64
C TYR A 255 -3.97 -40.95 33.16
N ARG A 256 -3.40 -41.83 32.33
CA ARG A 256 -4.08 -43.05 31.88
C ARG A 256 -4.39 -43.98 33.04
N ASP A 257 -3.47 -44.13 33.99
CA ASP A 257 -3.67 -44.91 35.20
C ASP A 257 -4.71 -44.30 36.14
N LEU A 258 -4.72 -42.97 36.31
CA LEU A 258 -5.77 -42.27 37.05
C LEU A 258 -7.15 -42.45 36.41
N GLY A 259 -7.22 -42.41 35.08
CA GLY A 259 -8.42 -42.71 34.31
C GLY A 259 -8.90 -44.16 34.44
N ARG A 260 -7.99 -45.15 34.41
CA ARG A 260 -8.30 -46.57 34.69
C ARG A 260 -8.86 -46.74 36.10
N HIS A 261 -8.26 -46.09 37.10
CA HIS A 261 -8.72 -46.16 38.49
C HIS A 261 -10.12 -45.60 38.68
N SER A 262 -10.42 -44.46 38.03
CA SER A 262 -11.76 -43.84 38.10
C SER A 262 -12.82 -44.74 37.46
N ARG A 263 -12.54 -45.32 36.29
CA ARG A 263 -13.42 -46.31 35.63
C ARG A 263 -13.63 -47.56 36.46
N LYS A 264 -12.57 -48.10 37.09
CA LYS A 264 -12.67 -49.26 37.98
C LYS A 264 -13.51 -48.97 39.22
N LYS A 265 -13.50 -47.73 39.72
CA LYS A 265 -14.38 -47.33 40.84
C LYS A 265 -15.83 -47.22 40.40
N ARG A 266 -16.09 -46.64 39.23
CA ARG A 266 -17.42 -46.60 38.61
C ARG A 266 -18.01 -47.99 38.43
N SER A 267 -17.24 -48.93 37.87
CA SER A 267 -17.70 -50.29 37.58
C SER A 267 -17.99 -51.13 38.83
N ARG A 268 -17.54 -50.72 40.02
CA ARG A 268 -17.87 -51.41 41.29
C ARG A 268 -19.32 -51.21 41.70
N GLY A 269 -19.97 -50.12 41.28
CA GLY A 269 -21.38 -49.87 41.60
C GLY A 269 -21.67 -49.61 43.09
N ILE A 270 -20.69 -49.16 43.88
CA ILE A 270 -20.84 -48.92 45.33
C ILE A 270 -20.51 -47.47 45.65
N ALA A 271 -21.42 -46.79 46.36
CA ALA A 271 -21.19 -45.46 46.91
C ALA A 271 -20.23 -45.55 48.12
N PRO A 272 -19.09 -44.83 48.11
CA PRO A 272 -18.14 -44.84 49.20
C PRO A 272 -18.67 -44.12 50.45
N GLN A 273 -18.32 -44.63 51.62
CA GLN A 273 -18.71 -44.06 52.92
C GLN A 273 -17.80 -42.87 53.31
N PRO A 274 -18.35 -41.80 53.90
CA PRO A 274 -17.57 -40.66 54.37
C PRO A 274 -16.69 -41.03 55.57
N THR A 275 -15.64 -40.23 55.81
CA THR A 275 -14.73 -40.45 56.95
C THR A 275 -15.47 -40.30 58.29
N VAL A 276 -16.44 -39.37 58.33
CA VAL A 276 -17.36 -39.13 59.45
C VAL A 276 -18.75 -38.99 58.85
N PRO A 277 -19.81 -39.60 59.41
CA PRO A 277 -21.18 -39.36 58.92
C PRO A 277 -21.65 -37.94 59.23
N PRO A 278 -22.48 -37.34 58.37
CA PRO A 278 -23.03 -36.01 58.65
C PRO A 278 -23.97 -36.07 59.85
N THR A 279 -23.73 -35.22 60.84
CA THR A 279 -24.46 -35.17 62.13
C THR A 279 -25.60 -34.15 62.15
N THR A 280 -25.73 -33.31 61.11
CA THR A 280 -26.84 -32.36 60.94
C THR A 280 -28.03 -33.03 60.28
N GLY A 281 -29.20 -32.98 60.93
CA GLY A 281 -30.39 -33.82 60.70
C GLY A 281 -31.14 -33.74 59.35
N THR A 282 -30.53 -33.17 58.31
CA THR A 282 -31.06 -33.12 56.93
C THR A 282 -30.01 -33.40 55.86
N SER A 283 -28.76 -33.65 56.25
CA SER A 283 -27.61 -33.76 55.35
C SER A 283 -27.47 -35.19 54.79
N GLN A 284 -27.73 -35.38 53.50
CA GLN A 284 -27.55 -36.67 52.81
C GLN A 284 -26.15 -36.76 52.20
N THR A 285 -25.63 -37.97 52.00
CA THR A 285 -24.40 -38.19 51.22
C THR A 285 -24.76 -38.42 49.75
N LEU A 286 -23.79 -38.21 48.86
CA LEU A 286 -23.96 -38.46 47.43
C LEU A 286 -24.43 -39.89 47.12
N SER A 287 -25.46 -40.00 46.27
CA SER A 287 -26.03 -41.25 45.77
C SER A 287 -25.11 -41.95 44.76
N LEU A 288 -25.44 -43.20 44.38
CA LEU A 288 -24.65 -43.93 43.38
C LEU A 288 -24.60 -43.22 41.99
N PRO A 289 -25.72 -42.71 41.44
CA PRO A 289 -25.70 -41.85 40.24
C PRO A 289 -24.76 -40.64 40.37
N ASP A 290 -24.75 -39.95 41.50
CA ASP A 290 -23.86 -38.81 41.74
C ASP A 290 -22.38 -39.25 41.66
N TRP A 291 -22.05 -40.41 42.22
CA TRP A 291 -20.71 -40.98 42.14
C TRP A 291 -20.34 -41.37 40.71
N ASN A 292 -21.27 -41.92 39.93
CA ASN A 292 -21.05 -42.23 38.52
C ASN A 292 -20.74 -40.95 37.73
N PHE A 293 -21.52 -39.88 37.91
CA PHE A 293 -21.23 -38.56 37.35
C PHE A 293 -19.80 -38.13 37.67
N ARG A 294 -19.42 -38.17 38.96
CA ARG A 294 -18.06 -37.77 39.39
C ARG A 294 -16.97 -38.59 38.72
N TYR A 295 -17.15 -39.90 38.56
CA TYR A 295 -16.15 -40.75 37.92
C TYR A 295 -16.05 -40.48 36.42
N ASP A 296 -17.18 -40.25 35.74
CA ASP A 296 -17.23 -39.91 34.31
C ASP A 296 -16.59 -38.54 34.05
N PHE A 297 -16.88 -37.53 34.87
CA PHE A 297 -16.23 -36.21 34.81
C PHE A 297 -14.71 -36.30 35.01
N LYS A 298 -14.25 -37.07 36.01
CA LYS A 298 -12.82 -37.30 36.24
C LYS A 298 -12.16 -37.99 35.06
N SER A 299 -12.81 -39.01 34.50
CA SER A 299 -12.34 -39.70 33.30
C SER A 299 -12.22 -38.77 32.10
N ALA A 300 -13.15 -37.83 31.93
CA ALA A 300 -13.10 -36.82 30.88
C ALA A 300 -11.89 -35.87 31.06
N ILE A 301 -11.70 -35.32 32.25
CA ILE A 301 -10.57 -34.44 32.57
C ILE A 301 -9.22 -35.16 32.38
N PHE A 302 -9.10 -36.43 32.82
CA PHE A 302 -7.89 -37.21 32.58
C PHE A 302 -7.67 -37.58 31.10
N ALA A 303 -8.71 -37.63 30.28
CA ALA A 303 -8.53 -37.76 28.82
C ALA A 303 -8.04 -36.45 28.19
N GLU A 304 -8.50 -35.31 28.69
CA GLU A 304 -8.01 -34.00 28.26
C GLU A 304 -6.52 -33.79 28.59
N PHE A 305 -6.08 -34.15 29.81
CA PHE A 305 -4.65 -34.16 30.16
C PHE A 305 -3.79 -35.08 29.28
N ARG A 306 -4.39 -36.04 28.58
CA ARG A 306 -3.70 -36.92 27.62
C ARG A 306 -3.78 -36.41 26.18
N GLN A 307 -4.44 -35.27 25.97
CA GLN A 307 -4.75 -34.69 24.67
C GLN A 307 -5.57 -35.64 23.77
N GLU A 308 -6.35 -36.54 24.37
CA GLU A 308 -7.26 -37.47 23.67
C GLU A 308 -8.66 -36.83 23.55
N THR A 309 -8.80 -35.84 22.66
CA THR A 309 -10.00 -35.00 22.55
C THR A 309 -11.29 -35.78 22.30
N ASP A 310 -11.28 -36.80 21.43
CA ASP A 310 -12.48 -37.62 21.17
C ASP A 310 -12.93 -38.41 22.41
N ALA A 311 -12.00 -39.01 23.14
CA ALA A 311 -12.29 -39.74 24.37
C ALA A 311 -12.80 -38.81 25.47
N ALA A 312 -12.18 -37.63 25.59
CA ALA A 312 -12.62 -36.60 26.53
C ALA A 312 -14.06 -36.16 26.22
N LEU A 313 -14.37 -35.87 24.95
CA LEU A 313 -15.71 -35.48 24.51
C LEU A 313 -16.76 -36.55 24.83
N GLN A 314 -16.45 -37.83 24.62
CA GLN A 314 -17.37 -38.92 24.93
C GLN A 314 -17.67 -39.01 26.44
N PHE A 315 -16.63 -38.93 27.29
CA PHE A 315 -16.83 -38.95 28.75
C PHE A 315 -17.53 -37.68 29.26
N PHE A 316 -17.26 -36.51 28.68
CA PHE A 316 -17.99 -35.29 29.01
C PHE A 316 -19.47 -35.41 28.66
N LYS A 317 -19.82 -35.93 27.47
CA LYS A 317 -21.22 -36.20 27.09
C LYS A 317 -21.87 -37.18 28.06
N GLN A 318 -21.18 -38.25 28.45
CA GLN A 318 -21.71 -39.20 29.43
C GLN A 318 -21.95 -38.54 30.80
N ALA A 319 -21.01 -37.75 31.30
CA ALA A 319 -21.17 -37.01 32.55
C ALA A 319 -22.33 -36.00 32.45
N TYR A 320 -22.47 -35.32 31.30
CA TYR A 320 -23.54 -34.37 31.04
C TYR A 320 -24.93 -35.01 31.11
N GLU A 321 -25.12 -36.15 30.45
CA GLU A 321 -26.40 -36.89 30.47
C GLU A 321 -26.74 -37.42 31.86
N VAL A 322 -25.75 -37.88 32.65
CA VAL A 322 -25.99 -38.32 34.04
C VAL A 322 -26.35 -37.13 34.93
N LEU A 323 -25.65 -36.00 34.81
CA LEU A 323 -25.90 -34.80 35.60
C LEU A 323 -27.31 -34.25 35.39
N LEU A 324 -27.71 -34.09 34.12
CA LEU A 324 -29.03 -33.58 33.74
C LEU A 324 -30.13 -34.66 33.77
N GLY A 325 -29.80 -35.87 34.23
CA GLY A 325 -30.75 -36.96 34.38
C GLY A 325 -31.69 -36.79 35.57
N GLN A 326 -32.74 -37.61 35.58
CA GLN A 326 -33.78 -37.60 36.63
C GLN A 326 -33.25 -37.96 38.03
N ASP A 327 -32.14 -38.68 38.10
CA ASP A 327 -31.60 -39.21 39.36
C ASP A 327 -30.59 -38.27 40.05
N VAL A 328 -30.19 -37.17 39.41
CA VAL A 328 -29.17 -36.25 39.94
C VAL A 328 -29.77 -34.85 40.10
N LEU A 329 -29.77 -34.03 39.05
CA LEU A 329 -30.17 -32.62 39.16
C LEU A 329 -31.66 -32.46 39.53
N ASP A 330 -32.52 -33.38 39.10
CA ASP A 330 -33.95 -33.35 39.41
C ASP A 330 -34.28 -33.59 40.91
N ILE A 331 -33.38 -34.22 41.65
CA ILE A 331 -33.57 -34.51 43.08
C ILE A 331 -33.05 -33.35 43.96
N ILE A 332 -32.15 -32.53 43.43
CA ILE A 332 -31.57 -31.39 44.17
C ILE A 332 -32.65 -30.31 44.39
N PRO A 333 -32.82 -29.80 45.63
CA PRO A 333 -33.75 -28.71 45.91
C PRO A 333 -33.50 -27.49 45.02
N SER A 334 -34.55 -27.03 44.33
CA SER A 334 -34.45 -25.96 43.34
C SER A 334 -33.97 -24.64 43.98
N TRP A 335 -33.09 -23.92 43.29
CA TRP A 335 -32.44 -22.67 43.73
C TRP A 335 -31.60 -22.76 45.01
N SER A 336 -31.32 -23.97 45.51
CA SER A 336 -30.30 -24.17 46.53
C SER A 336 -28.90 -23.88 45.98
N PRO A 337 -27.90 -23.60 46.85
CA PRO A 337 -26.51 -23.47 46.42
C PRO A 337 -26.03 -24.68 45.60
N ARG A 338 -26.41 -25.90 45.99
CA ARG A 338 -26.09 -27.15 45.27
C ARG A 338 -26.71 -27.20 43.88
N TRP A 339 -27.92 -26.66 43.72
CA TRP A 339 -28.57 -26.58 42.41
C TRP A 339 -27.83 -25.64 41.45
N ASN A 340 -27.38 -24.48 41.95
CA ASN A 340 -26.54 -23.56 41.19
C ASN A 340 -25.15 -24.14 40.89
N GLU A 341 -24.55 -24.88 41.83
CA GLU A 341 -23.30 -25.63 41.60
C GLU A 341 -23.48 -26.67 40.47
N ALA A 342 -24.61 -27.37 40.45
CA ALA A 342 -24.90 -28.35 39.41
C ALA A 342 -25.16 -27.70 38.04
N ARG A 343 -25.86 -26.56 37.97
CA ARG A 343 -25.94 -25.72 36.75
C ARG A 343 -24.55 -25.30 36.28
N LEU A 344 -23.71 -24.82 37.19
CA LEU A 344 -22.32 -24.44 36.89
C LEU A 344 -21.50 -25.59 36.33
N LEU A 345 -21.67 -26.80 36.86
CA LEU A 345 -21.03 -27.99 36.32
C LEU A 345 -21.56 -28.35 34.93
N ALA A 346 -22.87 -28.22 34.70
CA ALA A 346 -23.46 -28.45 33.38
C ALA A 346 -22.88 -27.47 32.34
N ASP A 347 -22.79 -26.18 32.68
CA ASP A 347 -22.18 -25.15 31.85
C ASP A 347 -20.70 -25.48 31.57
N VAL A 348 -19.91 -25.79 32.60
CA VAL A 348 -18.48 -26.16 32.45
C VAL A 348 -18.30 -27.36 31.52
N ILE A 349 -19.14 -28.39 31.65
CA ILE A 349 -19.10 -29.57 30.78
C ILE A 349 -19.49 -29.18 29.35
N ALA A 350 -20.55 -28.39 29.17
CA ALA A 350 -20.99 -27.93 27.86
C ALA A 350 -19.88 -27.11 27.16
N ILE A 351 -19.24 -26.17 27.86
CA ILE A 351 -18.11 -25.38 27.35
C ILE A 351 -16.95 -26.27 26.91
N ARG A 352 -16.61 -27.28 27.72
CA ARG A 352 -15.55 -28.23 27.39
C ARG A 352 -15.93 -29.08 26.16
N CYS A 353 -17.18 -29.52 26.04
CA CYS A 353 -17.71 -30.17 24.84
C CYS A 353 -17.61 -29.27 23.59
N LEU A 354 -18.01 -28.00 23.70
CA LEU A 354 -17.91 -27.03 22.61
C LEU A 354 -16.46 -26.90 22.14
N ARG A 355 -15.53 -26.68 23.07
CA ARG A 355 -14.10 -26.58 22.76
C ARG A 355 -13.56 -27.85 22.08
N CYS A 356 -13.93 -29.03 22.58
CA CYS A 356 -13.55 -30.30 21.94
C CYS A 356 -14.08 -30.39 20.50
N HIS A 357 -15.34 -30.03 20.26
CA HIS A 357 -15.90 -30.00 18.90
C HIS A 357 -15.15 -29.02 17.99
N LEU A 358 -14.82 -27.82 18.48
CA LEU A 358 -14.03 -26.83 17.71
C LEU A 358 -12.63 -27.34 17.38
N TRP A 359 -11.92 -27.98 18.32
CA TRP A 359 -10.60 -28.60 18.08
C TRP A 359 -10.64 -29.79 17.10
N LEU A 360 -11.76 -30.50 17.05
CA LEU A 360 -11.99 -31.57 16.08
C LEU A 360 -12.39 -31.03 14.70
N GLY A 361 -12.60 -29.72 14.55
CA GLY A 361 -13.10 -29.10 13.32
C GLY A 361 -14.57 -29.40 13.04
N GLN A 362 -15.34 -29.79 14.06
CA GLN A 362 -16.76 -30.09 13.99
C GLN A 362 -17.58 -28.86 14.41
N THR A 363 -17.54 -27.82 13.58
CA THR A 363 -18.11 -26.51 13.88
C THR A 363 -19.64 -26.50 13.99
N THR A 364 -20.33 -27.26 13.14
CA THR A 364 -21.80 -27.38 13.15
C THR A 364 -22.27 -28.13 14.40
N LEU A 365 -21.55 -29.18 14.78
CA LEU A 365 -21.85 -29.92 16.02
C LEU A 365 -21.60 -29.07 17.27
N ALA A 366 -20.61 -28.17 17.25
CA ALA A 366 -20.43 -27.21 18.34
C ALA A 366 -21.66 -26.31 18.50
N VAL A 367 -22.17 -25.72 17.42
CA VAL A 367 -23.36 -24.86 17.48
C VAL A 367 -24.60 -25.63 17.94
N ARG A 368 -24.81 -26.87 17.46
CA ARG A 368 -25.89 -27.74 17.93
C ARG A 368 -25.78 -28.06 19.42
N MET A 369 -24.58 -28.32 19.93
CA MET A 369 -24.36 -28.51 21.38
C MET A 369 -24.67 -27.22 22.16
N TRP A 370 -24.33 -26.05 21.63
CA TRP A 370 -24.63 -24.76 22.26
C TRP A 370 -26.14 -24.52 22.39
N HIS A 371 -26.89 -24.76 21.31
CA HIS A 371 -28.35 -24.67 21.32
C HIS A 371 -28.99 -25.74 22.21
N SER A 372 -28.58 -26.99 22.09
CA SER A 372 -29.13 -28.10 22.89
C SER A 372 -28.95 -27.87 24.39
N HIS A 373 -27.79 -27.34 24.81
CA HIS A 373 -27.57 -26.97 26.20
C HIS A 373 -28.54 -25.87 26.64
N ARG A 374 -28.67 -24.81 25.84
CA ARG A 374 -29.63 -23.73 26.08
C ARG A 374 -31.06 -24.22 26.27
N GLU A 375 -31.57 -25.01 25.33
CA GLU A 375 -32.95 -25.53 25.41
C GLU A 375 -33.15 -26.45 26.63
N ARG A 376 -32.17 -27.30 26.95
CA ARG A 376 -32.28 -28.19 28.12
C ARG A 376 -32.30 -27.43 29.43
N ILE A 377 -31.46 -26.41 29.60
CA ILE A 377 -31.48 -25.60 30.83
C ILE A 377 -32.76 -24.75 30.88
N ALA A 378 -33.23 -24.22 29.74
CA ALA A 378 -34.50 -23.49 29.65
C ALA A 378 -35.68 -24.36 30.10
N ASP A 379 -35.84 -25.55 29.52
CA ASP A 379 -36.87 -26.53 29.90
C ASP A 379 -36.79 -26.87 31.40
N PHE A 380 -35.58 -27.04 31.92
CA PHE A 380 -35.37 -27.37 33.32
C PHE A 380 -35.79 -26.23 34.28
N VAL A 381 -35.45 -24.98 33.94
CA VAL A 381 -35.87 -23.80 34.72
C VAL A 381 -37.38 -23.56 34.60
N ASP A 382 -37.96 -23.78 33.42
CA ASP A 382 -39.40 -23.65 33.15
C ASP A 382 -40.21 -24.67 33.95
N ARG A 383 -39.81 -25.96 33.93
CA ARG A 383 -40.47 -27.04 34.70
C ARG A 383 -40.49 -26.79 36.20
N ARG A 384 -39.52 -26.05 36.75
CA ARG A 384 -39.45 -25.72 38.17
C ARG A 384 -40.24 -24.47 38.55
N GLY A 385 -40.77 -23.73 37.59
CA GLY A 385 -41.82 -22.73 37.82
C GLY A 385 -41.39 -21.25 37.85
N ARG A 386 -40.12 -20.91 37.54
CA ARG A 386 -39.70 -19.50 37.40
C ARG A 386 -39.68 -18.97 35.99
N GLY A 387 -39.68 -19.87 35.01
CA GLY A 387 -39.62 -19.46 33.63
C GLY A 387 -38.25 -18.88 33.24
N THR A 388 -38.08 -18.63 31.95
CA THR A 388 -36.93 -17.92 31.36
C THR A 388 -37.09 -16.38 31.32
N ASN A 389 -38.25 -15.84 31.71
CA ASN A 389 -38.52 -14.40 31.68
C ASN A 389 -38.07 -13.67 32.96
N ASN A 390 -36.80 -13.82 33.33
CA ASN A 390 -36.22 -13.17 34.52
C ASN A 390 -34.80 -12.65 34.22
N TYR A 391 -34.31 -11.71 35.03
CA TYR A 391 -33.02 -11.05 34.78
C TYR A 391 -31.81 -12.00 34.91
N GLY A 392 -31.89 -13.02 35.78
CA GLY A 392 -30.84 -14.03 35.92
C GLY A 392 -30.71 -14.92 34.69
N TRP A 393 -31.83 -15.32 34.08
CA TRP A 393 -31.83 -16.01 32.79
C TRP A 393 -31.18 -15.15 31.70
N GLN A 394 -31.55 -13.87 31.61
CA GLN A 394 -30.95 -12.96 30.63
C GLN A 394 -29.46 -12.71 30.89
N ALA A 395 -29.03 -12.71 32.16
CA ALA A 395 -27.62 -12.65 32.51
C ALA A 395 -26.86 -13.90 32.04
N TRP A 396 -27.46 -15.08 32.23
CA TRP A 396 -26.90 -16.34 31.79
C TRP A 396 -26.83 -16.44 30.25
N GLU A 397 -27.90 -16.08 29.53
CA GLU A 397 -27.92 -16.05 28.05
C GLU A 397 -26.86 -15.13 27.47
N ALA A 398 -26.75 -13.92 28.02
CA ALA A 398 -25.71 -12.98 27.62
C ALA A 398 -24.32 -13.60 27.82
N ARG A 399 -24.08 -14.22 28.98
CA ARG A 399 -22.82 -14.89 29.28
C ARG A 399 -22.58 -16.09 28.36
N TRP A 400 -23.59 -16.89 28.07
CA TRP A 400 -23.51 -18.08 27.22
C TRP A 400 -23.15 -17.72 25.77
N ALA A 401 -23.70 -16.62 25.25
CA ALA A 401 -23.31 -16.07 23.96
C ALA A 401 -21.87 -15.52 23.97
N THR A 402 -21.47 -14.77 25.02
CA THR A 402 -20.08 -14.32 25.18
C THR A 402 -19.09 -15.49 25.25
N VAL A 403 -19.46 -16.59 25.90
CA VAL A 403 -18.63 -17.79 25.98
C VAL A 403 -18.33 -18.36 24.59
N MET A 404 -19.33 -18.45 23.71
CA MET A 404 -19.11 -18.89 22.33
C MET A 404 -18.17 -17.94 21.58
N ALA A 405 -18.36 -16.62 21.70
CA ALA A 405 -17.47 -15.63 21.09
C ALA A 405 -16.02 -15.82 21.56
N ASN A 406 -15.79 -15.86 22.88
CA ASN A 406 -14.46 -16.02 23.46
C ASN A 406 -13.83 -17.39 23.11
N LEU A 407 -14.63 -18.46 22.97
CA LEU A 407 -14.14 -19.77 22.51
C LEU A 407 -13.61 -19.69 21.09
N ILE A 408 -14.36 -19.09 20.17
CA ILE A 408 -13.94 -18.94 18.77
C ILE A 408 -12.64 -18.12 18.69
N GLU A 409 -12.53 -17.02 19.46
CA GLU A 409 -11.33 -16.18 19.50
C GLU A 409 -10.11 -16.93 20.05
N ARG A 410 -10.27 -17.66 21.17
CA ARG A 410 -9.17 -18.41 21.78
C ARG A 410 -8.73 -19.61 20.94
N VAL A 411 -9.67 -20.27 20.27
CA VAL A 411 -9.35 -21.41 19.38
C VAL A 411 -8.70 -20.93 18.08
N GLY A 412 -9.04 -19.73 17.62
CA GLY A 412 -8.42 -19.08 16.46
C GLY A 412 -8.72 -19.80 15.15
N LEU A 413 -9.99 -19.91 14.75
CA LEU A 413 -10.40 -20.62 13.53
C LEU A 413 -10.05 -19.83 12.23
N PRO A 414 -9.18 -20.34 11.34
CA PRO A 414 -8.77 -19.68 10.10
C PRO A 414 -9.95 -19.44 9.16
N ALA A 415 -10.92 -20.35 9.14
CA ALA A 415 -12.14 -20.22 8.33
C ALA A 415 -12.92 -18.93 8.66
N LEU A 416 -12.82 -18.44 9.91
CA LEU A 416 -13.47 -17.21 10.38
C LEU A 416 -12.49 -16.04 10.50
N ALA A 417 -11.26 -16.13 10.00
CA ALA A 417 -10.32 -15.00 10.05
C ALA A 417 -10.90 -13.78 9.31
N PRO A 418 -10.75 -12.54 9.81
CA PRO A 418 -11.34 -11.36 9.16
C PRO A 418 -10.96 -11.18 7.70
N ALA A 419 -9.74 -11.60 7.31
CA ALA A 419 -9.24 -11.56 5.94
C ALA A 419 -10.06 -12.40 4.95
N THR A 420 -10.74 -13.46 5.41
CA THR A 420 -11.57 -14.31 4.52
C THR A 420 -12.89 -13.64 4.15
N GLY A 421 -13.33 -12.63 4.92
CA GLY A 421 -14.66 -12.05 4.77
C GLY A 421 -15.83 -13.02 5.07
N ALA A 422 -15.55 -14.24 5.57
CA ALA A 422 -16.57 -15.25 5.81
C ALA A 422 -17.50 -14.88 6.97
N LEU A 423 -18.80 -15.05 6.76
CA LEU A 423 -19.83 -14.78 7.77
C LEU A 423 -20.06 -15.97 8.70
N PHE A 424 -19.92 -17.17 8.15
CA PHE A 424 -20.07 -18.43 8.87
C PHE A 424 -19.18 -19.50 8.25
N VAL A 425 -18.90 -20.55 9.02
CA VAL A 425 -18.21 -21.75 8.53
C VAL A 425 -19.20 -22.65 7.79
N PRO A 426 -18.88 -23.16 6.58
CA PRO A 426 -19.74 -24.13 5.89
C PRO A 426 -19.92 -25.42 6.71
N PRO A 427 -21.00 -26.18 6.48
CA PRO A 427 -21.31 -27.35 7.30
C PRO A 427 -20.23 -28.42 7.23
N ASP A 428 -19.99 -29.08 8.36
CA ASP A 428 -18.94 -30.09 8.48
C ASP A 428 -19.25 -31.33 7.63
N LYS A 429 -18.19 -32.06 7.24
CA LYS A 429 -18.35 -33.30 6.46
C LYS A 429 -19.20 -34.36 7.15
N SER A 430 -19.18 -34.41 8.48
CA SER A 430 -19.96 -35.36 9.28
C SER A 430 -21.48 -35.11 9.23
N VAL A 431 -21.90 -33.93 8.77
CA VAL A 431 -23.30 -33.51 8.68
C VAL A 431 -23.70 -33.30 7.20
N LEU A 432 -22.83 -33.66 6.25
CA LEU A 432 -23.13 -33.61 4.81
C LEU A 432 -24.27 -34.59 4.49
N GLY A 433 -25.41 -34.04 4.08
CA GLY A 433 -26.62 -34.80 3.72
C GLY A 433 -27.83 -34.47 4.59
N GLU A 434 -27.63 -33.82 5.75
CA GLU A 434 -28.73 -33.25 6.53
C GLU A 434 -29.07 -31.84 6.07
N ARG A 435 -30.34 -31.43 6.26
CA ARG A 435 -30.77 -30.05 6.02
C ARG A 435 -30.35 -29.19 7.21
N VAL A 436 -29.19 -28.56 7.13
CA VAL A 436 -28.66 -27.67 8.17
C VAL A 436 -29.31 -26.29 8.06
N SER A 437 -29.88 -25.80 9.15
CA SER A 437 -30.46 -24.45 9.21
C SER A 437 -29.37 -23.39 9.31
N PRO A 438 -29.57 -22.16 8.79
CA PRO A 438 -28.53 -21.13 8.79
C PRO A 438 -27.96 -20.84 10.19
N TRP A 439 -28.79 -20.78 11.23
CA TRP A 439 -28.36 -20.54 12.61
C TRP A 439 -27.58 -21.71 13.24
N GLU A 440 -27.60 -22.90 12.65
CA GLU A 440 -26.77 -24.04 13.08
C GLU A 440 -25.33 -23.94 12.55
N LEU A 441 -25.05 -22.98 11.66
CA LEU A 441 -23.70 -22.71 11.17
C LEU A 441 -22.94 -21.84 12.16
N LEU A 442 -21.63 -22.11 12.30
CA LEU A 442 -20.78 -21.33 13.19
C LEU A 442 -20.50 -19.96 12.59
N HIS A 443 -21.24 -18.96 13.05
CA HIS A 443 -21.05 -17.57 12.67
C HIS A 443 -19.80 -16.95 13.29
N HIS A 444 -19.26 -15.91 12.64
CA HIS A 444 -18.15 -15.13 13.18
C HIS A 444 -18.50 -14.51 14.55
N THR A 445 -17.47 -14.16 15.32
CA THR A 445 -17.58 -13.72 16.73
C THR A 445 -18.52 -12.54 16.95
N GLY A 446 -18.61 -11.61 16.00
CA GLY A 446 -19.49 -10.44 16.08
C GLY A 446 -20.99 -10.80 16.20
N TYR A 447 -21.42 -11.90 15.58
CA TYR A 447 -22.78 -12.42 15.72
C TYR A 447 -23.12 -12.76 17.18
N TRP A 448 -22.22 -13.46 17.85
CA TRP A 448 -22.40 -13.89 19.24
C TRP A 448 -22.33 -12.72 20.24
N TYR A 449 -21.44 -11.75 20.01
CA TYR A 449 -21.44 -10.52 20.82
C TYR A 449 -22.71 -9.70 20.65
N ARG A 450 -23.30 -9.66 19.45
CA ARG A 450 -24.59 -8.99 19.22
C ARG A 450 -25.72 -9.69 19.99
N ILE A 451 -25.77 -11.03 19.98
CA ILE A 451 -26.72 -11.79 20.81
C ILE A 451 -26.53 -11.46 22.30
N ALA A 452 -25.29 -11.41 22.78
CA ALA A 452 -25.00 -11.06 24.17
C ALA A 452 -25.51 -9.65 24.53
N ALA A 453 -25.30 -8.66 23.66
CA ALA A 453 -25.81 -7.31 23.84
C ALA A 453 -27.34 -7.27 23.94
N CYS A 454 -28.07 -7.98 23.07
CA CYS A 454 -29.53 -8.07 23.10
C CYS A 454 -30.03 -8.60 24.46
N HIS A 455 -29.41 -9.65 24.99
CA HIS A 455 -29.78 -10.22 26.29
C HIS A 455 -29.41 -9.29 27.45
N LEU A 456 -28.32 -8.52 27.36
CA LEU A 456 -27.98 -7.50 28.36
C LEU A 456 -28.99 -6.34 28.38
N VAL A 457 -29.50 -5.92 27.22
CA VAL A 457 -30.59 -4.93 27.14
C VAL A 457 -31.87 -5.48 27.78
N ALA A 458 -32.21 -6.75 27.51
CA ALA A 458 -33.35 -7.41 28.14
C ALA A 458 -33.17 -7.55 29.66
N ARG A 459 -31.98 -7.93 30.13
CA ARG A 459 -31.61 -8.00 31.56
C ARG A 459 -31.83 -6.65 32.25
N ARG A 460 -31.35 -5.55 31.65
CA ARG A 460 -31.57 -4.19 32.17
C ARG A 460 -33.05 -3.86 32.31
N LYS A 461 -33.84 -4.15 31.26
CA LYS A 461 -35.28 -3.88 31.27
C LYS A 461 -35.99 -4.61 32.42
N LEU A 462 -35.64 -5.88 32.66
CA LEU A 462 -36.20 -6.68 33.75
C LEU A 462 -35.70 -6.21 35.12
N ALA A 463 -34.42 -5.82 35.25
CA ALA A 463 -33.87 -5.27 36.49
C ALA A 463 -34.58 -3.97 36.91
N TYR A 464 -34.90 -3.09 35.95
CA TYR A 464 -35.63 -1.84 36.23
C TYR A 464 -37.12 -2.06 36.56
N GLN A 465 -37.67 -3.23 36.25
CA GLN A 465 -39.05 -3.60 36.61
C GLN A 465 -39.17 -4.20 38.01
N MET A 466 -38.05 -4.40 38.73
CA MET A 466 -38.07 -4.95 40.08
C MET A 466 -38.76 -4.00 41.08
N PRO A 467 -39.63 -4.52 41.97
CA PRO A 467 -40.22 -3.72 43.05
C PRO A 467 -39.16 -3.04 43.92
N GLU A 468 -39.47 -1.87 44.48
CA GLU A 468 -38.55 -1.17 45.40
C GLU A 468 -38.27 -1.99 46.66
N GLU A 469 -39.27 -2.72 47.17
CA GLU A 469 -39.14 -3.53 48.38
C GLU A 469 -38.01 -4.57 48.31
N ASP A 470 -37.78 -5.14 47.12
CA ASP A 470 -36.81 -6.20 46.87
C ASP A 470 -35.39 -5.66 46.60
N ARG A 471 -35.25 -4.35 46.45
CA ARG A 471 -33.98 -3.66 46.19
C ARG A 471 -33.31 -3.10 47.45
N ASN A 472 -33.89 -3.34 48.62
CA ASN A 472 -33.33 -2.93 49.91
C ASN A 472 -32.20 -3.86 50.36
N SER A 473 -31.23 -3.32 51.10
CA SER A 473 -30.14 -4.13 51.67
C SER A 473 -30.69 -5.16 52.68
N PRO A 474 -30.12 -6.37 52.74
CA PRO A 474 -30.43 -7.35 53.79
C PRO A 474 -30.23 -6.77 55.21
N ASP A 475 -29.29 -5.85 55.39
CA ASP A 475 -28.98 -5.22 56.70
C ASP A 475 -30.12 -4.35 57.24
N THR A 476 -30.95 -3.83 56.35
CA THR A 476 -32.08 -2.94 56.67
C THR A 476 -33.42 -3.70 56.77
N THR A 477 -33.41 -5.00 56.48
CA THR A 477 -34.61 -5.83 56.35
C THR A 477 -34.68 -6.83 57.50
N PRO A 478 -35.85 -7.04 58.16
CA PRO A 478 -35.98 -8.04 59.22
C PRO A 478 -35.55 -9.44 58.75
N ALA A 479 -34.82 -10.18 59.58
CA ALA A 479 -34.27 -11.49 59.24
C ALA A 479 -35.34 -12.51 58.78
N SER A 480 -36.58 -12.40 59.27
CA SER A 480 -37.72 -13.22 58.81
C SER A 480 -38.15 -12.91 57.37
N ALA A 481 -38.11 -11.64 56.96
CA ALA A 481 -38.42 -11.22 55.60
C ALA A 481 -37.29 -11.61 54.63
N VAL A 482 -36.03 -11.49 55.06
CA VAL A 482 -34.86 -11.99 54.30
C VAL A 482 -34.95 -13.51 54.09
N ALA A 483 -35.31 -14.28 55.12
CA ALA A 483 -35.49 -15.73 55.00
C ALA A 483 -36.68 -16.12 54.10
N SER A 484 -37.78 -15.35 54.12
CA SER A 484 -38.94 -15.60 53.24
C SER A 484 -38.68 -15.28 51.77
N LYS A 485 -37.73 -14.38 51.51
CA LYS A 485 -37.29 -13.96 50.17
C LYS A 485 -35.97 -14.59 49.73
N ALA A 486 -35.30 -15.35 50.61
CA ALA A 486 -34.16 -16.17 50.25
C ALA A 486 -34.66 -17.13 49.18
N PHE A 487 -34.05 -17.09 48.00
CA PHE A 487 -34.53 -17.78 46.81
C PHE A 487 -35.78 -17.16 46.16
N ALA A 488 -36.12 -15.88 46.26
CA ALA A 488 -37.23 -15.30 45.47
C ALA A 488 -36.84 -14.99 44.01
N TYR A 489 -35.54 -14.82 43.75
CA TYR A 489 -34.99 -14.52 42.44
C TYR A 489 -34.03 -15.60 41.94
N ASP A 490 -33.93 -15.79 40.62
CA ASP A 490 -32.83 -16.55 40.02
C ASP A 490 -31.62 -15.62 39.92
N THR A 491 -30.63 -15.86 40.79
CA THR A 491 -29.40 -15.07 40.88
C THR A 491 -28.20 -15.81 40.28
N TYR A 492 -28.46 -16.82 39.45
CA TYR A 492 -27.41 -17.55 38.77
C TYR A 492 -26.63 -16.66 37.80
N MET A 493 -25.31 -16.50 38.03
CA MET A 493 -24.40 -15.66 37.23
C MET A 493 -24.71 -14.15 37.25
N CYS A 494 -25.51 -13.68 38.21
CA CYS A 494 -25.77 -12.27 38.44
C CYS A 494 -25.84 -11.94 39.95
N PRO A 495 -25.63 -10.68 40.33
CA PRO A 495 -25.89 -10.20 41.68
C PRO A 495 -27.36 -10.36 42.13
N GLU A 496 -27.54 -10.33 43.44
CA GLU A 496 -28.86 -10.22 44.08
C GLU A 496 -29.55 -8.90 43.68
N PRO A 497 -30.90 -8.80 43.71
CA PRO A 497 -31.63 -7.62 43.26
C PRO A 497 -31.16 -6.28 43.87
N TYR A 498 -30.83 -6.29 45.16
CA TYR A 498 -30.33 -5.11 45.89
C TYR A 498 -28.90 -4.70 45.49
N GLN A 499 -28.13 -5.57 44.81
CA GLN A 499 -26.82 -5.25 44.23
C GLN A 499 -26.92 -4.99 42.72
N GLU A 500 -27.86 -5.64 42.04
CA GLU A 500 -28.13 -5.49 40.61
C GLU A 500 -28.59 -4.06 40.31
N TYR A 501 -29.66 -3.62 40.98
CA TYR A 501 -30.25 -2.30 40.82
C TYR A 501 -30.67 -1.73 42.19
N PRO A 502 -29.72 -1.27 43.03
CA PRO A 502 -30.00 -0.74 44.35
C PRO A 502 -30.85 0.55 44.30
N ILE A 503 -31.62 0.80 45.37
CA ILE A 503 -32.28 2.10 45.60
C ILE A 503 -31.24 3.21 45.85
N SER A 504 -30.20 2.88 46.62
CA SER A 504 -29.10 3.78 46.98
C SER A 504 -27.77 3.08 46.80
N GLY A 505 -26.82 3.72 46.10
CA GLY A 505 -25.49 3.18 45.82
C GLY A 505 -25.25 2.92 44.34
N LYS A 506 -24.12 2.28 44.01
CA LYS A 506 -23.76 1.92 42.64
C LYS A 506 -24.13 0.45 42.39
N GLY A 507 -25.10 0.24 41.51
CA GLY A 507 -25.48 -1.09 41.01
C GLY A 507 -24.65 -1.52 39.79
N VAL A 508 -25.16 -2.54 39.09
CA VAL A 508 -24.56 -3.02 37.84
C VAL A 508 -24.70 -1.95 36.75
N ASN A 509 -23.58 -1.59 36.12
CA ASN A 509 -23.59 -0.68 34.99
C ASN A 509 -23.99 -1.43 33.70
N HIS A 510 -25.30 -1.62 33.52
CA HIS A 510 -25.86 -2.32 32.37
C HIS A 510 -25.47 -1.69 31.03
N ALA A 511 -25.48 -0.36 30.93
CA ALA A 511 -25.16 0.31 29.68
C ALA A 511 -23.71 0.07 29.26
N GLN A 512 -22.76 0.08 30.21
CA GLN A 512 -21.36 -0.26 29.92
C GLN A 512 -21.22 -1.69 29.40
N LEU A 513 -21.89 -2.67 30.03
CA LEU A 513 -21.85 -4.07 29.58
C LEU A 513 -22.37 -4.23 28.14
N VAL A 514 -23.44 -3.49 27.79
CA VAL A 514 -23.99 -3.47 26.43
C VAL A 514 -22.99 -2.82 25.47
N ILE A 515 -22.41 -1.66 25.81
CA ILE A 515 -21.40 -0.96 25.01
C ILE A 515 -20.19 -1.87 24.74
N ASP A 516 -19.67 -2.57 25.75
CA ASP A 516 -18.52 -3.46 25.60
C ASP A 516 -18.81 -4.56 24.57
N CYS A 517 -20.00 -5.17 24.62
CA CYS A 517 -20.43 -6.18 23.65
C CYS A 517 -20.66 -5.57 22.26
N LEU A 518 -21.30 -4.40 22.15
CA LEU A 518 -21.55 -3.75 20.86
C LEU A 518 -20.25 -3.27 20.21
N LYS A 519 -19.25 -2.81 20.97
CA LYS A 519 -17.91 -2.48 20.47
C LYS A 519 -17.18 -3.72 19.96
N ALA A 520 -17.22 -4.82 20.71
CA ALA A 520 -16.64 -6.10 20.28
C ALA A 520 -17.34 -6.66 19.03
N ALA A 521 -18.65 -6.50 18.91
CA ALA A 521 -19.38 -6.83 17.69
C ALA A 521 -18.95 -5.93 16.52
N THR A 522 -18.97 -4.61 16.73
CA THR A 522 -18.63 -3.59 15.74
C THR A 522 -17.25 -3.82 15.13
N SER A 523 -16.23 -4.14 15.93
CA SER A 523 -14.88 -4.40 15.43
C SER A 523 -14.85 -5.57 14.44
N GLN A 524 -15.61 -6.63 14.73
CA GLN A 524 -15.70 -7.82 13.88
C GLN A 524 -16.49 -7.59 12.59
N PHE A 525 -17.59 -6.82 12.65
CA PHE A 525 -18.38 -6.44 11.46
C PHE A 525 -17.61 -5.47 10.56
N ARG A 526 -16.90 -4.49 11.14
CA ARG A 526 -16.03 -3.55 10.41
C ARG A 526 -14.90 -4.27 9.71
N ALA A 527 -14.22 -5.19 10.40
CA ALA A 527 -13.11 -5.96 9.83
C ALA A 527 -13.50 -6.78 8.60
N ARG A 528 -14.79 -7.13 8.45
CA ARG A 528 -15.37 -7.86 7.30
C ARG A 528 -16.14 -6.96 6.32
N LYS A 529 -15.98 -5.63 6.42
CA LYS A 529 -16.62 -4.62 5.54
C LYS A 529 -18.16 -4.65 5.55
N GLN A 530 -18.79 -5.09 6.64
CA GLN A 530 -20.25 -5.16 6.76
C GLN A 530 -20.84 -3.81 7.21
N LYS A 531 -20.85 -2.82 6.31
CA LYS A 531 -21.18 -1.41 6.61
C LYS A 531 -22.55 -1.20 7.24
N ARG A 532 -23.62 -1.82 6.71
CA ARG A 532 -25.00 -1.61 7.21
C ARG A 532 -25.18 -2.07 8.65
N VAL A 533 -24.76 -3.31 8.95
CA VAL A 533 -24.81 -3.88 10.31
C VAL A 533 -23.92 -3.07 11.26
N THR A 534 -22.77 -2.59 10.76
CA THR A 534 -21.92 -1.69 11.54
C THR A 534 -22.63 -0.40 11.90
N GLY A 535 -23.32 0.25 10.96
CA GLY A 535 -24.09 1.47 11.20
C GLY A 535 -25.22 1.25 12.20
N GLU A 536 -25.97 0.14 12.07
CA GLU A 536 -27.03 -0.26 13.00
C GLU A 536 -26.49 -0.45 14.43
N ILE A 537 -25.43 -1.24 14.60
CA ILE A 537 -24.80 -1.47 15.91
C ILE A 537 -24.18 -0.17 16.47
N SER A 538 -23.65 0.71 15.61
CA SER A 538 -23.09 1.99 16.02
C SER A 538 -24.17 2.95 16.50
N LEU A 539 -25.37 2.93 15.89
CA LEU A 539 -26.55 3.65 16.38
C LEU A 539 -27.01 3.12 17.74
N GLU A 540 -27.11 1.80 17.91
CA GLU A 540 -27.41 1.19 19.21
C GLU A 540 -26.37 1.58 20.27
N CYS A 541 -25.08 1.54 19.93
CA CYS A 541 -23.98 1.91 20.82
C CYS A 541 -24.02 3.39 21.22
N ALA A 542 -24.28 4.30 20.27
CA ALA A 542 -24.40 5.73 20.53
C ALA A 542 -25.57 6.06 21.47
N ARG A 543 -26.70 5.33 21.37
CA ARG A 543 -27.81 5.46 22.32
C ARG A 543 -27.41 5.03 23.72
N GLU A 544 -26.58 4.00 23.85
CA GLU A 544 -26.10 3.56 25.16
C GLU A 544 -25.11 4.56 25.79
N PHE A 545 -24.21 5.14 24.99
CA PHE A 545 -23.37 6.25 25.44
C PHE A 545 -24.20 7.47 25.88
N ALA A 546 -25.24 7.80 25.13
CA ALA A 546 -26.19 8.85 25.50
C ALA A 546 -26.91 8.56 26.83
N ASN A 547 -27.25 7.30 27.11
CA ASN A 547 -27.83 6.90 28.40
C ASN A 547 -26.83 7.09 29.56
N LEU A 548 -25.53 6.90 29.31
CA LEU A 548 -24.44 7.17 30.26
C LEU A 548 -24.05 8.65 30.35
N LYS A 549 -24.67 9.53 29.54
CA LYS A 549 -24.29 10.95 29.40
C LYS A 549 -22.86 11.15 28.91
N GLN A 550 -22.28 10.15 28.23
CA GLN A 550 -21.00 10.24 27.54
C GLN A 550 -21.26 10.76 26.12
N TRP A 551 -21.54 12.06 26.02
CA TRP A 551 -22.05 12.64 24.78
C TRP A 551 -20.99 12.69 23.67
N ASP A 552 -19.74 13.01 23.99
CA ASP A 552 -18.65 13.08 23.01
C ASP A 552 -18.37 11.71 22.37
N ASP A 553 -18.27 10.65 23.18
CA ASP A 553 -18.11 9.26 22.70
C ASP A 553 -19.27 8.83 21.78
N ALA A 554 -20.49 9.30 22.08
CA ALA A 554 -21.68 9.03 21.27
C ALA A 554 -21.61 9.75 19.91
N VAL A 555 -21.14 11.00 19.88
CA VAL A 555 -20.91 11.75 18.63
C VAL A 555 -19.84 11.05 17.80
N GLU A 556 -18.68 10.73 18.37
CA GLU A 556 -17.58 10.07 17.66
C GLU A 556 -18.00 8.72 17.05
N THR A 557 -18.86 7.97 17.76
CA THR A 557 -19.35 6.68 17.28
C THR A 557 -20.32 6.81 16.11
N LEU A 558 -21.20 7.82 16.12
CA LEU A 558 -22.31 7.96 15.17
C LEU A 558 -21.97 8.83 13.95
N LEU A 559 -21.18 9.89 14.12
CA LEU A 559 -20.89 10.90 13.10
C LEU A 559 -20.38 10.30 11.77
N PRO A 560 -19.41 9.35 11.75
CA PRO A 560 -18.91 8.79 10.50
C PRO A 560 -19.99 8.07 9.67
N PHE A 561 -21.02 7.52 10.32
CA PHE A 561 -22.13 6.84 9.64
C PHE A 561 -23.23 7.81 9.21
N TRP A 562 -23.42 8.89 9.95
CA TRP A 562 -24.34 9.95 9.54
C TRP A 562 -23.81 10.74 8.34
N GLU A 563 -22.49 10.91 8.20
CA GLU A 563 -21.88 11.51 7.01
C GLU A 563 -21.83 10.55 5.80
N ASP A 564 -22.02 9.23 6.01
CA ASP A 564 -22.06 8.26 4.91
C ASP A 564 -23.34 8.43 4.07
N VAL A 565 -23.16 8.66 2.77
CA VAL A 565 -24.23 8.92 1.80
C VAL A 565 -25.09 7.69 1.54
N ALA A 566 -24.62 6.48 1.86
CA ALA A 566 -25.23 5.22 1.46
C ALA A 566 -26.72 5.07 1.87
N PHE A 567 -27.10 5.45 3.09
CA PHE A 567 -28.50 5.32 3.53
C PHE A 567 -29.43 6.30 2.80
N ARG A 568 -28.93 7.52 2.51
CA ARG A 568 -29.69 8.58 1.84
C ARG A 568 -29.85 8.31 0.35
N SER A 569 -28.78 7.89 -0.33
CA SER A 569 -28.80 7.61 -1.77
C SER A 569 -29.64 6.38 -2.12
N GLU A 570 -29.70 5.38 -1.24
CA GLU A 570 -30.51 4.17 -1.41
C GLU A 570 -31.99 4.35 -0.98
N GLY A 571 -32.35 5.49 -0.37
CA GLY A 571 -33.74 5.79 0.01
C GLY A 571 -34.23 5.17 1.32
N TRP A 572 -33.34 4.83 2.25
CA TRP A 572 -33.70 4.27 3.57
C TRP A 572 -34.16 5.35 4.57
N LEU A 573 -35.27 6.03 4.24
CA LEU A 573 -35.76 7.22 4.97
C LEU A 573 -35.95 6.99 6.47
N ASN A 574 -36.52 5.86 6.89
CA ASN A 574 -36.77 5.57 8.31
C ASN A 574 -35.46 5.49 9.12
N ILE A 575 -34.39 4.95 8.52
CA ILE A 575 -33.08 4.84 9.16
C ILE A 575 -32.41 6.21 9.22
N SER A 576 -32.47 6.98 8.14
CA SER A 576 -31.97 8.36 8.10
C SER A 576 -32.68 9.26 9.11
N GLU A 577 -34.00 9.12 9.26
CA GLU A 577 -34.79 9.85 10.26
C GLU A 577 -34.32 9.51 11.69
N ASP A 578 -34.22 8.23 12.01
CA ASP A 578 -33.82 7.76 13.33
C ASP A 578 -32.37 8.14 13.68
N LEU A 579 -31.48 8.10 12.68
CA LEU A 579 -30.10 8.60 12.78
C LEU A 579 -30.08 10.11 13.08
N CYS A 580 -30.85 10.93 12.34
CA CYS A 580 -30.89 12.37 12.55
C CYS A 580 -31.48 12.74 13.92
N LEU A 581 -32.57 12.09 14.34
CA LEU A 581 -33.18 12.31 15.65
C LEU A 581 -32.23 11.94 16.79
N THR A 582 -31.53 10.80 16.64
CA THR A 582 -30.55 10.35 17.64
C THR A 582 -29.33 11.26 17.67
N LEU A 583 -28.78 11.63 16.51
CA LEU A 583 -27.65 12.56 16.41
C LEU A 583 -27.99 13.92 17.03
N ARG A 584 -29.17 14.47 16.72
CA ARG A 584 -29.63 15.73 17.32
C ARG A 584 -29.65 15.67 18.85
N ARG A 585 -30.22 14.59 19.40
CA ARG A 585 -30.27 14.39 20.87
C ARG A 585 -28.87 14.34 21.48
N ILE A 586 -27.95 13.65 20.83
CA ILE A 586 -26.56 13.51 21.28
C ILE A 586 -25.82 14.85 21.17
N ALA A 587 -25.94 15.53 20.03
CA ALA A 587 -25.31 16.83 19.76
C ALA A 587 -25.77 17.91 20.76
N LEU A 588 -27.06 17.91 21.13
CA LEU A 588 -27.60 18.77 22.17
C LEU A 588 -26.94 18.49 23.54
N GLY A 589 -26.75 17.21 23.88
CA GLY A 589 -26.04 16.81 25.11
C GLY A 589 -24.56 17.19 25.11
N ALA A 590 -23.88 17.06 23.97
CA ALA A 590 -22.48 17.43 23.76
C ALA A 590 -22.26 18.95 23.58
N ARG A 591 -23.33 19.75 23.50
CA ARG A 591 -23.30 21.18 23.18
C ARG A 591 -22.63 21.50 21.82
N ARG A 592 -22.76 20.60 20.84
CA ARG A 592 -22.27 20.76 19.47
C ARG A 592 -23.32 21.47 18.61
N ALA A 593 -23.30 22.80 18.63
CA ALA A 593 -24.28 23.65 17.93
C ALA A 593 -24.31 23.41 16.41
N ASP A 594 -23.15 23.14 15.81
CA ASP A 594 -22.99 22.80 14.39
C ASP A 594 -23.84 21.59 13.99
N LEU A 595 -23.75 20.51 14.76
CA LEU A 595 -24.46 19.26 14.48
C LEU A 595 -25.96 19.34 14.77
N VAL A 596 -26.38 20.17 15.75
CA VAL A 596 -27.80 20.43 16.01
C VAL A 596 -28.45 21.12 14.81
N VAL A 597 -27.83 22.20 14.31
CA VAL A 597 -28.34 22.92 13.13
C VAL A 597 -28.36 22.02 11.89
N ALA A 598 -27.33 21.19 11.70
CA ALA A 598 -27.26 20.27 10.57
C ALA A 598 -28.34 19.17 10.62
N ALA A 599 -28.60 18.59 11.80
CA ALA A 599 -29.66 17.59 11.97
C ALA A 599 -31.05 18.22 11.82
N ASP A 600 -31.27 19.43 12.36
CA ASP A 600 -32.53 20.15 12.24
C ASP A 600 -32.80 20.53 10.78
N TRP A 601 -31.78 20.95 10.03
CA TRP A 601 -31.88 21.21 8.59
C TRP A 601 -32.39 20.00 7.82
N GLU A 602 -31.86 18.81 8.07
CA GLU A 602 -32.31 17.59 7.40
C GLU A 602 -33.75 17.23 7.80
N LEU A 603 -34.09 17.30 9.10
CA LEU A 603 -35.41 16.96 9.65
C LEU A 603 -36.55 17.91 9.23
N MET A 604 -36.24 19.06 8.63
CA MET A 604 -37.23 19.95 8.01
C MET A 604 -37.88 19.35 6.74
N SER A 605 -37.33 18.27 6.19
CA SER A 605 -37.85 17.61 4.99
C SER A 605 -39.18 16.90 5.26
N ASN A 606 -40.18 17.14 4.40
CA ASN A 606 -41.49 16.45 4.44
C ASN A 606 -41.44 14.99 3.99
N ARG A 607 -40.24 14.48 3.65
CA ARG A 607 -39.99 13.05 3.42
C ARG A 607 -39.98 12.25 4.72
N PHE A 608 -39.74 12.90 5.85
CA PHE A 608 -39.73 12.28 7.18
C PHE A 608 -41.11 12.32 7.84
N VAL A 609 -41.30 11.52 8.88
CA VAL A 609 -42.55 11.53 9.64
C VAL A 609 -42.67 12.82 10.44
N ARG A 610 -43.84 13.46 10.36
CA ARG A 610 -44.09 14.72 11.08
C ARG A 610 -44.07 14.46 12.59
N GLN A 611 -43.21 15.16 13.33
CA GLN A 611 -43.05 15.03 14.77
C GLN A 611 -44.07 15.93 15.52
N PRO A 612 -44.86 15.37 16.45
CA PRO A 612 -45.77 16.17 17.27
C PRO A 612 -44.93 17.06 18.20
N GLN A 613 -45.23 18.37 18.24
CA GLN A 613 -44.56 19.39 19.08
C GLN A 613 -43.23 19.98 18.56
N TRP A 614 -42.78 19.66 17.34
CA TRP A 614 -41.65 20.37 16.72
C TRP A 614 -42.11 21.70 16.08
N HIS A 615 -41.34 22.77 16.24
CA HIS A 615 -41.64 24.11 15.71
C HIS A 615 -41.45 24.28 14.19
N TYR A 616 -40.71 23.38 13.51
CA TYR A 616 -40.34 23.48 12.10
C TYR A 616 -39.89 24.90 11.68
N ASP A 617 -38.94 25.43 12.44
CA ASP A 617 -38.36 26.75 12.26
C ASP A 617 -36.85 26.68 12.52
N ILE A 618 -36.05 26.76 11.46
CA ILE A 618 -34.60 26.62 11.56
C ILE A 618 -33.97 27.74 12.40
N THR A 619 -34.60 28.91 12.49
CA THR A 619 -34.06 30.04 13.26
C THR A 619 -34.04 29.76 14.76
N ARG A 620 -34.88 28.82 15.20
CA ARG A 620 -35.03 28.41 16.61
C ARG A 620 -34.19 27.17 16.97
N SER A 621 -33.36 26.65 16.06
CA SER A 621 -32.61 25.39 16.27
C SER A 621 -31.69 25.40 17.50
N LEU A 622 -31.13 26.57 17.85
CA LEU A 622 -30.24 26.73 19.01
C LEU A 622 -30.95 27.29 20.26
N GLU A 623 -32.28 27.33 20.29
CA GLU A 623 -33.00 27.76 21.49
C GLU A 623 -32.69 26.87 22.70
N GLY A 624 -32.17 27.49 23.77
CA GLY A 624 -31.78 26.79 24.99
C GLY A 624 -30.33 26.30 25.01
N ILE A 625 -29.52 26.57 23.97
CA ILE A 625 -28.09 26.30 23.94
C ILE A 625 -27.32 27.62 24.06
N THR A 626 -26.43 27.73 25.03
CA THR A 626 -25.52 28.87 25.17
C THR A 626 -24.20 28.57 24.45
N THR A 627 -23.90 29.29 23.38
CA THR A 627 -22.60 29.24 22.68
C THR A 627 -21.75 30.46 23.04
N GLU A 628 -20.43 30.29 23.16
CA GLU A 628 -19.50 31.40 23.48
C GLU A 628 -19.32 32.37 22.30
N GLU A 629 -19.33 31.82 21.09
CA GLU A 629 -19.23 32.56 19.82
C GLU A 629 -20.43 32.21 18.92
N LYS A 630 -20.66 33.04 17.89
CA LYS A 630 -21.68 32.80 16.87
C LYS A 630 -21.18 31.70 15.91
N PRO A 631 -21.73 30.47 15.94
CA PRO A 631 -21.25 29.37 15.11
C PRO A 631 -21.53 29.61 13.63
N SER A 632 -20.58 29.22 12.77
CA SER A 632 -20.73 29.12 11.31
C SER A 632 -20.89 27.66 10.90
N VAL A 633 -22.01 27.34 10.24
CA VAL A 633 -22.38 25.98 9.83
C VAL A 633 -22.38 25.92 8.31
N SER A 634 -21.60 25.01 7.73
CA SER A 634 -21.58 24.77 6.29
C SER A 634 -22.14 23.38 5.99
N LEU A 635 -23.26 23.33 5.28
CA LEU A 635 -23.96 22.11 4.89
C LEU A 635 -23.75 21.84 3.40
N SER A 636 -23.59 20.57 3.06
CA SER A 636 -23.55 20.10 1.67
C SER A 636 -24.59 19.01 1.50
N ASP A 637 -25.35 19.08 0.41
CA ASP A 637 -26.33 18.06 0.06
C ASP A 637 -25.73 16.65 -0.22
N GLU A 638 -24.41 16.56 -0.34
CA GLU A 638 -23.68 15.29 -0.40
C GLU A 638 -23.62 14.61 0.97
N LYS A 639 -23.37 15.39 2.03
CA LYS A 639 -23.15 14.88 3.39
C LYS A 639 -24.43 14.88 4.23
N THR A 640 -25.32 15.83 3.96
CA THR A 640 -26.53 16.11 4.75
C THR A 640 -27.74 16.17 3.84
N GLY A 641 -28.88 15.61 4.26
CA GLY A 641 -30.12 15.75 3.50
C GLY A 641 -30.58 17.21 3.49
N SER A 642 -31.06 17.69 2.33
CA SER A 642 -31.65 19.02 2.21
C SER A 642 -33.15 18.94 1.93
N PHE A 643 -33.93 19.80 2.58
CA PHE A 643 -35.35 20.00 2.24
C PHE A 643 -35.54 20.97 1.07
N ILE A 644 -34.46 21.57 0.55
CA ILE A 644 -34.48 22.49 -0.59
C ILE A 644 -33.76 21.82 -1.76
N SER A 645 -34.41 21.80 -2.92
CA SER A 645 -33.78 21.39 -4.18
C SER A 645 -33.62 22.58 -5.12
N ALA A 646 -32.49 22.67 -5.79
CA ALA A 646 -32.21 23.66 -6.82
C ALA A 646 -32.14 23.00 -8.21
N SER A 647 -32.60 23.71 -9.23
CA SER A 647 -32.40 23.31 -10.63
C SER A 647 -32.15 24.54 -11.49
N PHE A 648 -31.20 24.44 -12.42
CA PHE A 648 -30.81 25.53 -13.29
C PHE A 648 -30.97 25.14 -14.76
N VAL A 649 -31.62 26.00 -15.56
CA VAL A 649 -31.93 25.73 -16.96
C VAL A 649 -31.65 26.95 -17.84
N PHE A 650 -30.88 26.78 -18.90
CA PHE A 650 -30.75 27.75 -19.99
C PHE A 650 -31.84 27.54 -21.04
N ARG A 651 -32.45 28.63 -21.53
CA ARG A 651 -33.51 28.56 -22.56
C ARG A 651 -32.98 28.01 -23.89
N ASN A 652 -31.79 28.43 -24.29
CA ASN A 652 -31.16 28.08 -25.56
C ASN A 652 -29.94 27.17 -25.32
N LYS A 653 -29.64 26.29 -26.27
CA LYS A 653 -28.44 25.42 -26.24
C LYS A 653 -27.16 26.19 -26.56
N GLU A 654 -27.29 27.17 -27.45
CA GLU A 654 -26.19 27.96 -27.98
C GLU A 654 -26.53 29.45 -27.85
N GLY A 655 -25.51 30.27 -27.61
CA GLY A 655 -25.59 31.73 -27.62
C GLY A 655 -24.29 32.32 -28.17
N LYS A 656 -24.29 33.58 -28.57
CA LYS A 656 -23.09 34.25 -29.09
C LYS A 656 -22.51 35.22 -28.06
N ALA A 657 -21.20 35.34 -28.02
CA ALA A 657 -20.53 36.39 -27.25
C ALA A 657 -21.01 37.78 -27.71
N GLY A 658 -21.35 38.66 -26.75
CA GLY A 658 -21.98 39.96 -26.97
C GLY A 658 -23.52 39.94 -26.89
N GLU A 659 -24.16 38.77 -26.87
CA GLU A 659 -25.62 38.65 -26.68
C GLU A 659 -25.98 38.32 -25.22
N THR A 660 -27.25 38.49 -24.86
CA THR A 660 -27.78 38.04 -23.55
C THR A 660 -28.54 36.73 -23.71
N CYS A 661 -28.26 35.75 -22.85
CA CYS A 661 -29.03 34.51 -22.78
C CYS A 661 -30.07 34.58 -21.67
N THR A 662 -31.15 33.81 -21.79
CA THR A 662 -32.16 33.69 -20.73
C THR A 662 -32.00 32.36 -19.99
N ALA A 663 -32.01 32.41 -18.66
CA ALA A 663 -31.91 31.24 -17.81
C ALA A 663 -32.92 31.32 -16.65
N GLN A 664 -33.28 30.17 -16.10
CA GLN A 664 -34.14 30.05 -14.93
C GLN A 664 -33.44 29.23 -13.84
N LEU A 665 -33.36 29.78 -12.64
CA LEU A 665 -33.05 29.04 -11.42
C LEU A 665 -34.34 28.77 -10.65
N ALA A 666 -34.70 27.51 -10.45
CA ALA A 666 -35.85 27.14 -9.62
C ALA A 666 -35.38 26.55 -8.29
N LEU A 667 -35.81 27.16 -7.19
CA LEU A 667 -35.69 26.62 -5.84
C LEU A 667 -37.04 26.05 -5.40
N THR A 668 -37.06 24.80 -4.95
CA THR A 668 -38.29 24.15 -4.45
C THR A 668 -38.12 23.76 -3.00
N SER A 669 -39.08 24.15 -2.16
CA SER A 669 -39.16 23.76 -0.75
C SER A 669 -39.97 22.47 -0.57
N HIS A 670 -39.32 21.44 -0.05
CA HIS A 670 -39.90 20.15 0.32
C HIS A 670 -40.09 20.05 1.84
N THR A 671 -40.71 21.05 2.46
CA THR A 671 -41.03 21.05 3.90
C THR A 671 -42.54 20.90 4.16
N PHE A 672 -42.93 20.81 5.43
CA PHE A 672 -44.32 20.70 5.87
C PHE A 672 -45.05 22.04 5.67
N LEU A 673 -46.33 22.02 5.26
CA LEU A 673 -47.08 23.22 4.84
C LEU A 673 -47.26 24.27 5.95
N ASP A 674 -47.16 23.87 7.21
CA ASP A 674 -47.27 24.70 8.42
C ASP A 674 -45.92 25.19 8.95
N ALA A 675 -44.80 24.85 8.30
CA ALA A 675 -43.47 25.32 8.67
C ALA A 675 -43.29 26.84 8.48
N VAL A 676 -42.32 27.44 9.16
CA VAL A 676 -42.04 28.87 9.03
C VAL A 676 -41.25 29.14 7.73
N PRO A 677 -41.61 30.17 6.93
CA PRO A 677 -40.84 30.57 5.76
C PRO A 677 -39.39 30.95 6.12
N ILE A 678 -38.43 30.54 5.30
CA ILE A 678 -37.01 30.87 5.50
C ILE A 678 -36.60 32.00 4.54
N SER A 679 -35.92 33.02 5.07
CA SER A 679 -35.36 34.12 4.27
C SER A 679 -33.84 34.01 4.22
N PHE A 680 -33.27 33.96 3.02
CA PHE A 680 -31.82 33.94 2.81
C PHE A 680 -31.29 35.36 2.65
N GLU A 681 -30.08 35.62 3.15
CA GLU A 681 -29.36 36.89 2.98
C GLU A 681 -28.81 37.00 1.56
N SER A 682 -28.25 35.90 1.07
CA SER A 682 -27.75 35.82 -0.30
C SER A 682 -27.89 34.41 -0.88
N LEU A 683 -27.89 34.36 -2.20
CA LEU A 683 -27.88 33.15 -3.02
C LEU A 683 -26.78 33.29 -4.06
N LYS A 684 -25.85 32.34 -4.10
CA LYS A 684 -24.76 32.32 -5.08
C LYS A 684 -24.88 31.10 -5.99
N VAL A 685 -24.89 31.31 -7.30
CA VAL A 685 -24.80 30.24 -8.31
C VAL A 685 -23.36 30.17 -8.84
N GLU A 686 -22.77 28.98 -8.77
CA GLU A 686 -21.45 28.71 -9.31
C GLU A 686 -21.55 27.98 -10.65
N PHE A 687 -20.68 28.33 -11.58
CA PHE A 687 -20.59 27.72 -12.90
C PHE A 687 -19.21 27.14 -13.11
N ASN A 688 -19.15 26.02 -13.83
CA ASN A 688 -17.91 25.51 -14.40
C ASN A 688 -17.81 26.05 -15.84
N GLY A 689 -16.69 26.69 -16.19
CA GLY A 689 -16.41 27.17 -17.55
C GLY A 689 -16.52 28.69 -17.71
N SER A 690 -17.08 29.12 -18.85
CA SER A 690 -17.00 30.49 -19.40
C SER A 690 -18.01 31.52 -18.82
N LEU A 691 -18.73 31.18 -17.76
CA LEU A 691 -19.67 32.09 -17.09
C LEU A 691 -19.19 32.42 -15.68
N ARG A 692 -19.36 33.69 -15.29
CA ARG A 692 -19.02 34.19 -13.96
C ARG A 692 -20.13 33.87 -12.95
N PRO A 693 -19.80 33.71 -11.65
CA PRO A 693 -20.81 33.41 -10.64
C PRO A 693 -21.90 34.47 -10.57
N ILE A 694 -23.10 34.05 -10.20
CA ILE A 694 -24.25 34.96 -10.00
C ILE A 694 -24.51 35.06 -8.51
N LEU A 695 -24.50 36.28 -7.96
CA LEU A 695 -24.86 36.57 -6.57
C LEU A 695 -26.18 37.35 -6.55
N LEU A 696 -27.18 36.77 -5.90
CA LEU A 696 -28.44 37.44 -5.59
C LEU A 696 -28.43 37.83 -4.11
N GLU A 697 -28.65 39.11 -3.83
CA GLU A 697 -28.77 39.64 -2.47
C GLU A 697 -30.24 39.92 -2.14
N GLN A 698 -30.60 39.80 -0.86
CA GLN A 698 -31.94 40.11 -0.37
C GLN A 698 -32.26 41.60 -0.62
N GLY A 699 -33.24 41.86 -1.48
CA GLY A 699 -33.76 43.20 -1.78
C GLY A 699 -35.22 43.37 -1.39
N ALA A 700 -35.62 44.60 -1.00
CA ALA A 700 -37.03 44.95 -0.83
C ALA A 700 -37.71 45.02 -2.21
N SER A 701 -38.63 44.10 -2.50
CA SER A 701 -39.46 44.16 -3.70
C SER A 701 -40.71 45.01 -3.42
N GLU A 702 -41.06 45.93 -4.33
CA GLU A 702 -42.27 46.77 -4.27
C GLU A 702 -43.60 45.99 -4.41
N ASP A 703 -43.55 44.68 -4.66
CA ASP A 703 -44.72 43.78 -4.60
C ASP A 703 -44.93 43.23 -3.18
N GLU A 704 -45.19 44.12 -2.21
CA GLU A 704 -45.99 43.73 -1.04
C GLU A 704 -47.48 43.81 -1.40
N ASP A 705 -48.29 42.94 -0.79
CA ASP A 705 -49.76 42.91 -0.86
C ASP A 705 -50.47 42.11 -1.98
N SER A 706 -50.02 40.90 -2.28
CA SER A 706 -51.01 39.84 -2.54
C SER A 706 -50.64 38.47 -1.97
N PRO A 707 -51.54 37.80 -1.23
CA PRO A 707 -51.38 36.41 -0.85
C PRO A 707 -51.65 35.56 -2.09
N SER A 708 -50.68 35.49 -3.01
CA SER A 708 -50.79 34.59 -4.14
C SER A 708 -50.75 33.14 -3.59
N THR A 709 -51.90 32.48 -3.69
CA THR A 709 -52.12 31.05 -3.39
C THR A 709 -51.42 30.13 -4.40
N SER A 710 -50.59 30.68 -5.29
CA SER A 710 -49.87 29.94 -6.34
C SER A 710 -48.64 29.25 -5.76
N LYS A 711 -48.58 27.92 -5.92
CA LYS A 711 -47.41 27.09 -5.56
C LYS A 711 -46.11 27.48 -6.29
N ILE A 712 -46.21 28.24 -7.39
CA ILE A 712 -45.07 28.64 -8.23
C ILE A 712 -45.07 30.16 -8.34
N SER A 713 -43.92 30.80 -8.07
CA SER A 713 -43.70 32.24 -8.26
C SER A 713 -42.49 32.47 -9.17
N ILE A 714 -42.70 33.13 -10.30
CA ILE A 714 -41.64 33.46 -11.26
C ILE A 714 -41.30 34.95 -11.10
N LEU A 715 -40.02 35.25 -10.91
CA LEU A 715 -39.49 36.60 -10.73
C LEU A 715 -38.50 36.88 -11.85
N SER A 716 -38.72 37.96 -12.60
CA SER A 716 -37.78 38.41 -13.63
C SER A 716 -36.72 39.32 -13.01
N LEU A 717 -35.44 38.99 -13.22
CA LEU A 717 -34.30 39.69 -12.65
C LEU A 717 -33.45 40.35 -13.73
N SER A 718 -32.98 41.56 -13.45
CA SER A 718 -31.91 42.23 -14.18
C SER A 718 -30.60 42.07 -13.41
N LEU A 719 -29.58 41.49 -14.03
CA LEU A 719 -28.24 41.35 -13.46
C LEU A 719 -27.37 42.55 -13.82
N LYS A 720 -26.56 43.03 -12.88
CA LYS A 720 -25.52 44.04 -13.08
C LYS A 720 -24.15 43.36 -13.10
N GLU A 721 -23.32 43.74 -14.05
CA GLU A 721 -21.92 43.31 -14.15
C GLU A 721 -21.08 44.08 -13.12
N ASP A 722 -20.40 43.37 -12.23
CA ASP A 722 -19.51 43.92 -11.21
C ASP A 722 -18.05 43.70 -11.61
N TYR A 723 -17.24 44.75 -11.52
CA TYR A 723 -15.85 44.78 -11.96
C TYR A 723 -14.93 44.97 -10.74
N ALA A 724 -13.76 44.34 -10.73
CA ALA A 724 -12.83 44.50 -9.62
C ALA A 724 -12.21 45.91 -9.63
N GLU A 725 -12.13 46.56 -8.47
CA GLU A 725 -11.42 47.84 -8.35
C GLU A 725 -9.92 47.65 -8.61
N GLY A 726 -9.40 48.25 -9.68
CA GLY A 726 -7.98 48.26 -10.01
C GLY A 726 -7.45 47.10 -10.84
N SER A 727 -8.30 46.27 -11.46
CA SER A 727 -7.85 45.25 -12.43
C SER A 727 -7.67 45.84 -13.84
N GLU A 728 -6.59 45.46 -14.54
CA GLU A 728 -6.41 45.72 -15.98
C GLU A 728 -7.36 44.86 -16.86
N ASP A 729 -8.04 43.87 -16.25
CA ASP A 729 -9.00 43.00 -16.92
C ASP A 729 -10.35 43.70 -17.13
N GLU A 730 -10.78 43.78 -18.40
CA GLU A 730 -12.04 44.41 -18.84
C GLU A 730 -13.29 43.51 -18.66
N LEU A 731 -13.15 42.38 -17.96
CA LEU A 731 -14.21 41.38 -17.75
C LEU A 731 -14.85 41.50 -16.36
N PRO A 732 -16.18 41.24 -16.24
CA PRO A 732 -16.84 41.25 -14.95
C PRO A 732 -16.37 40.06 -14.10
N THR A 733 -16.22 40.29 -12.79
CA THR A 733 -15.85 39.23 -11.84
C THR A 733 -17.07 38.50 -11.27
N LEU A 734 -18.21 39.20 -11.20
CA LEU A 734 -19.43 38.71 -10.59
C LEU A 734 -20.66 39.35 -11.26
N LEU A 735 -21.76 38.60 -11.35
CA LEU A 735 -23.06 39.13 -11.75
C LEU A 735 -23.94 39.33 -10.52
N LYS A 736 -24.22 40.59 -10.15
CA LYS A 736 -25.04 40.94 -8.98
C LYS A 736 -26.50 41.20 -9.36
N GLY A 737 -27.42 40.66 -8.59
CA GLY A 737 -28.85 40.96 -8.67
C GLY A 737 -29.47 41.12 -7.29
N THR A 738 -30.62 41.79 -7.20
CA THR A 738 -31.39 41.89 -5.96
C THR A 738 -32.76 41.24 -6.14
N SER A 739 -33.19 40.46 -5.16
CA SER A 739 -34.52 39.84 -5.17
C SER A 739 -34.98 39.48 -3.76
N ASN A 740 -36.27 39.20 -3.61
CA ASN A 740 -36.78 38.60 -2.38
C ASN A 740 -36.46 37.09 -2.39
N LEU A 741 -35.55 36.67 -1.50
CA LEU A 741 -35.06 35.31 -1.33
C LEU A 741 -35.81 34.54 -0.22
N THR A 742 -37.02 34.96 0.15
CA THR A 742 -37.87 34.24 1.10
C THR A 742 -38.53 33.03 0.43
N LEU A 743 -38.32 31.83 0.96
CA LEU A 743 -38.91 30.59 0.43
C LEU A 743 -40.00 30.07 1.39
N ARG A 744 -41.25 30.06 0.93
CA ARG A 744 -42.38 29.53 1.73
C ARG A 744 -42.48 28.00 1.63
N PRO A 745 -43.13 27.34 2.61
CA PRO A 745 -43.35 25.90 2.56
C PRO A 745 -44.08 25.42 1.30
N GLY A 746 -43.54 24.39 0.65
CA GLY A 746 -44.15 23.80 -0.55
C GLY A 746 -44.15 24.71 -1.79
N GLN A 747 -43.47 25.86 -1.74
CA GLN A 747 -43.36 26.80 -2.85
C GLN A 747 -42.17 26.44 -3.74
N THR A 748 -42.36 26.61 -5.06
CA THR A 748 -41.28 26.68 -6.05
C THR A 748 -41.08 28.13 -6.47
N ARG A 749 -39.92 28.70 -6.16
CA ARG A 749 -39.56 30.07 -6.51
C ARG A 749 -38.57 30.03 -7.67
N VAL A 750 -38.94 30.67 -8.78
CA VAL A 750 -38.17 30.64 -10.04
C VAL A 750 -37.63 32.03 -10.32
N PHE A 751 -36.33 32.15 -10.49
CA PHE A 751 -35.63 33.37 -10.85
C PHE A 751 -35.28 33.29 -12.34
N GLU A 752 -36.01 34.04 -13.16
CA GLU A 752 -35.72 34.19 -14.58
C GLU A 752 -34.77 35.37 -14.79
N MET A 753 -33.58 35.09 -15.31
CA MET A 753 -32.49 36.05 -15.43
C MET A 753 -31.99 36.14 -16.86
N LYS A 754 -31.59 37.35 -17.26
CA LYS A 754 -30.86 37.60 -18.50
C LYS A 754 -29.37 37.69 -18.18
N ILE A 755 -28.59 36.72 -18.67
CA ILE A 755 -27.16 36.59 -18.40
C ILE A 755 -26.39 37.10 -19.62
N PRO A 756 -25.53 38.12 -19.49
CA PRO A 756 -24.66 38.57 -20.58
C PRO A 756 -23.60 37.50 -20.89
N LEU A 757 -23.47 37.14 -22.17
CA LEU A 757 -22.46 36.19 -22.64
C LEU A 757 -21.24 36.98 -23.11
N ARG A 758 -20.15 37.02 -22.32
CA ARG A 758 -18.93 37.77 -22.67
C ARG A 758 -17.84 36.89 -23.27
N GLU A 759 -17.63 35.71 -22.70
CA GLU A 759 -16.55 34.81 -23.08
C GLU A 759 -17.06 33.61 -23.91
N PRO A 760 -16.39 33.26 -25.03
CA PRO A 760 -16.71 32.04 -25.75
C PRO A 760 -16.24 30.81 -24.96
N GLY A 761 -17.03 29.73 -25.01
CA GLY A 761 -16.73 28.51 -24.27
C GLY A 761 -17.96 27.69 -23.94
N THR A 762 -17.79 26.68 -23.09
CA THR A 762 -18.92 25.96 -22.49
C THR A 762 -19.10 26.44 -21.06
N ALA A 763 -20.33 26.49 -20.58
CA ALA A 763 -20.63 26.80 -19.19
C ALA A 763 -21.73 25.90 -18.66
N THR A 764 -21.51 25.32 -17.49
CA THR A 764 -22.46 24.43 -16.80
C THR A 764 -22.68 24.91 -15.36
N ALA A 765 -23.93 24.96 -14.91
CA ALA A 765 -24.23 25.29 -13.53
C ALA A 765 -23.79 24.13 -12.61
N SER A 766 -22.94 24.39 -11.63
CA SER A 766 -22.35 23.35 -10.78
C SER A 766 -23.02 23.23 -9.42
N SER A 767 -23.32 24.36 -8.79
CA SER A 767 -23.94 24.38 -7.46
C SER A 767 -24.59 25.72 -7.13
N VAL A 768 -25.48 25.69 -6.13
CA VAL A 768 -26.14 26.86 -5.56
C VAL A 768 -25.86 26.88 -4.06
N THR A 769 -25.28 27.97 -3.57
CA THR A 769 -25.05 28.21 -2.14
C THR A 769 -26.09 29.18 -1.62
N LEU A 770 -26.82 28.77 -0.59
CA LEU A 770 -27.82 29.58 0.11
C LEU A 770 -27.25 30.00 1.46
N SER A 771 -27.14 31.31 1.69
CA SER A 771 -26.58 31.85 2.93
C SER A 771 -27.68 32.46 3.79
N HIS A 772 -27.76 32.03 5.05
CA HIS A 772 -28.68 32.54 6.05
C HIS A 772 -27.91 32.96 7.30
N SER A 773 -28.16 34.17 7.79
CA SER A 773 -27.57 34.72 9.00
C SER A 773 -28.67 35.20 9.93
N ASN A 774 -28.64 34.76 11.19
CA ASN A 774 -29.53 35.26 12.24
C ASN A 774 -28.72 35.63 13.49
N ALA A 775 -29.37 35.97 14.61
CA ALA A 775 -28.66 36.32 15.85
C ALA A 775 -27.92 35.12 16.48
N SER A 776 -28.33 33.90 16.17
CA SER A 776 -27.87 32.67 16.81
C SER A 776 -26.78 31.94 16.03
N PHE A 777 -26.77 31.95 14.70
CA PHE A 777 -25.77 31.27 13.86
C PHE A 777 -25.70 31.83 12.43
N ASN A 778 -24.63 31.48 11.71
CA ASN A 778 -24.50 31.64 10.26
C ASN A 778 -24.62 30.25 9.60
N LEU A 779 -25.33 30.16 8.49
CA LEU A 779 -25.58 28.91 7.77
C LEU A 779 -25.37 29.10 6.27
N ASP A 780 -24.46 28.31 5.71
CA ASP A 780 -24.27 28.18 4.27
C ASP A 780 -24.68 26.77 3.83
N ALA A 781 -25.74 26.66 3.02
CA ALA A 781 -26.20 25.39 2.46
C ALA A 781 -25.85 25.30 0.97
N LYS A 782 -24.91 24.42 0.62
CA LYS A 782 -24.49 24.15 -0.76
C LYS A 782 -25.31 23.00 -1.35
N LEU A 783 -26.01 23.30 -2.44
CA LEU A 783 -26.82 22.36 -3.23
C LEU A 783 -26.09 22.08 -4.55
N GLY A 784 -25.74 20.83 -4.82
CA GLY A 784 -25.15 20.42 -6.09
C GLY A 784 -26.21 20.33 -7.19
N ILE A 785 -25.83 20.68 -8.42
CA ILE A 785 -26.64 20.43 -9.61
C ILE A 785 -25.95 19.29 -10.37
N ARG A 786 -26.54 18.09 -10.35
CA ARG A 786 -25.91 16.87 -10.87
C ARG A 786 -26.58 16.41 -12.15
N ASP A 787 -25.83 15.77 -13.04
CA ASP A 787 -26.38 15.20 -14.28
C ASP A 787 -27.39 14.06 -14.02
N THR A 788 -27.32 13.42 -12.86
CA THR A 788 -28.26 12.37 -12.44
C THR A 788 -29.57 12.90 -11.87
N ASP A 789 -29.67 14.21 -11.61
CA ASP A 789 -30.90 14.80 -11.08
C ASP A 789 -32.00 14.77 -12.14
N PRO A 790 -33.27 14.63 -11.75
CA PRO A 790 -34.37 14.65 -12.71
C PRO A 790 -34.40 15.97 -13.47
N ILE A 791 -34.44 15.92 -14.80
CA ILE A 791 -34.51 17.11 -15.65
C ILE A 791 -35.78 17.89 -15.33
N ILE A 792 -35.64 18.99 -14.57
CA ILE A 792 -36.72 19.93 -14.28
C ILE A 792 -36.89 20.86 -15.49
N GLY A 793 -38.13 21.06 -15.90
CA GLY A 793 -38.48 21.80 -17.11
C GLY A 793 -38.40 23.34 -16.99
N TRP A 794 -38.72 24.05 -18.06
CA TRP A 794 -38.86 25.52 -18.07
C TRP A 794 -40.23 25.97 -17.52
N TYR A 795 -40.24 26.89 -16.55
CA TYR A 795 -41.47 27.39 -15.92
C TYR A 795 -42.05 28.57 -16.70
N ILE A 796 -43.39 28.62 -16.79
CA ILE A 796 -44.12 29.69 -17.49
C ILE A 796 -45.25 30.17 -16.58
N GLN A 797 -45.47 31.47 -16.57
CA GLN A 797 -46.51 32.11 -15.76
C GLN A 797 -47.89 31.53 -16.10
N GLY A 798 -48.64 31.11 -15.07
CA GLY A 798 -49.96 30.48 -15.22
C GLY A 798 -49.96 28.96 -15.41
N SER A 799 -48.80 28.31 -15.59
CA SER A 799 -48.70 26.84 -15.64
C SER A 799 -48.32 26.26 -14.27
N SER A 800 -48.99 25.20 -13.84
CA SER A 800 -48.66 24.47 -12.61
C SER A 800 -47.54 23.43 -12.80
N LYS A 801 -47.12 23.16 -14.05
CA LYS A 801 -46.05 22.22 -14.39
C LYS A 801 -45.04 22.89 -15.33
N PRO A 802 -43.75 22.60 -15.18
CA PRO A 802 -42.75 23.10 -16.12
C PRO A 802 -42.86 22.37 -17.47
N ARG A 803 -42.51 23.05 -18.57
CA ARG A 803 -42.43 22.44 -19.90
C ARG A 803 -41.18 21.59 -20.00
N SER A 804 -41.26 20.42 -20.65
CA SER A 804 -40.10 19.54 -20.85
C SER A 804 -38.92 20.32 -21.43
N SER A 805 -37.79 20.29 -20.71
CA SER A 805 -36.53 20.85 -21.18
C SER A 805 -35.81 19.85 -22.09
N ARG A 806 -34.83 20.34 -22.84
CA ARG A 806 -33.88 19.50 -23.58
C ARG A 806 -33.01 18.66 -22.62
N PRO A 807 -32.39 17.56 -23.08
CA PRO A 807 -31.25 16.96 -22.39
C PRO A 807 -30.14 18.01 -22.19
N GLU A 808 -29.45 17.96 -21.05
CA GLU A 808 -28.35 18.91 -20.70
C GLU A 808 -28.79 20.40 -20.69
N ALA A 809 -30.00 20.67 -20.21
CA ALA A 809 -30.52 22.05 -20.18
C ALA A 809 -29.75 22.98 -19.22
N GLY A 810 -28.98 22.43 -18.28
CA GLY A 810 -28.08 23.17 -17.39
C GLY A 810 -26.75 23.60 -18.04
N THR A 811 -26.55 23.27 -19.32
CA THR A 811 -25.35 23.59 -20.11
C THR A 811 -25.66 24.56 -21.25
N ILE A 812 -24.77 25.52 -21.48
CA ILE A 812 -24.78 26.42 -22.64
C ILE A 812 -23.44 26.42 -23.36
N ARG A 813 -23.47 26.47 -24.69
CA ARG A 813 -22.29 26.66 -25.55
C ARG A 813 -22.28 28.08 -26.11
N ILE A 814 -21.32 28.89 -25.68
CA ILE A 814 -21.12 30.27 -26.12
C ILE A 814 -20.18 30.26 -27.32
N GLN A 815 -20.68 30.70 -28.47
CA GLN A 815 -19.92 30.84 -29.70
C GLN A 815 -19.21 32.19 -29.73
N PRO A 816 -17.98 32.27 -30.27
CA PRO A 816 -17.31 33.54 -30.46
C PRO A 816 -18.09 34.42 -31.45
N ARG A 817 -18.03 35.74 -31.25
CA ARG A 817 -18.54 36.70 -32.23
C ARG A 817 -17.70 36.57 -33.52
N PRO A 818 -18.31 36.43 -34.71
CA PRO A 818 -17.56 36.31 -35.95
C PRO A 818 -16.68 37.55 -36.17
N PRO A 819 -15.35 37.40 -36.26
CA PRO A 819 -14.45 38.52 -36.51
C PRO A 819 -14.57 39.01 -37.96
N LYS A 820 -14.66 40.33 -38.19
CA LYS A 820 -14.48 40.90 -39.54
C LYS A 820 -13.06 41.41 -39.81
N MET A 821 -12.17 41.43 -38.82
CA MET A 821 -10.74 41.72 -39.06
C MET A 821 -10.05 40.63 -39.89
N GLU A 822 -9.22 41.03 -40.84
CA GLU A 822 -8.44 40.13 -41.70
C GLU A 822 -6.93 40.25 -41.41
N ILE A 823 -6.22 39.12 -41.34
CA ILE A 823 -4.75 39.03 -41.23
C ILE A 823 -4.22 38.44 -42.54
N LYS A 824 -3.24 39.07 -43.19
CA LYS A 824 -2.62 38.62 -44.46
C LYS A 824 -1.10 38.62 -44.36
N LEU A 825 -0.44 37.62 -44.97
CA LEU A 825 1.01 37.68 -45.25
C LEU A 825 1.25 38.27 -46.64
N LEU A 826 2.19 39.21 -46.73
CA LEU A 826 2.66 39.80 -47.97
C LEU A 826 3.93 39.04 -48.42
N GLU A 827 3.96 38.63 -49.70
CA GLU A 827 5.13 38.05 -50.39
C GLU A 827 5.85 36.87 -49.67
N PRO A 828 5.19 35.73 -49.40
CA PRO A 828 5.86 34.56 -48.84
C PRO A 828 6.88 33.96 -49.81
N SER A 829 8.10 33.69 -49.32
CA SER A 829 9.15 33.00 -50.09
C SER A 829 8.74 31.56 -50.43
N ALA A 830 9.19 31.06 -51.59
CA ALA A 830 8.87 29.70 -52.04
C ALA A 830 9.47 28.59 -51.14
N GLN A 831 10.64 28.85 -50.53
CA GLN A 831 11.35 27.90 -49.67
C GLN A 831 12.27 28.65 -48.69
N TYR A 832 12.33 28.18 -47.44
CA TYR A 832 13.24 28.65 -46.40
C TYR A 832 14.33 27.60 -46.15
N TYR A 833 15.56 28.06 -45.88
CA TYR A 833 16.73 27.18 -45.68
C TYR A 833 17.30 27.28 -44.27
N ALA A 834 17.85 26.18 -43.76
CA ALA A 834 18.57 26.17 -42.51
C ALA A 834 19.82 27.05 -42.60
N ASN A 835 20.17 27.73 -41.52
CA ASN A 835 21.23 28.73 -41.38
C ASN A 835 20.98 30.06 -42.11
N GLU A 836 19.74 30.31 -42.57
CA GLU A 836 19.28 31.58 -43.14
C GLU A 836 18.19 32.20 -42.24
N ALA A 837 18.27 33.50 -41.95
CA ALA A 837 17.24 34.23 -41.21
C ALA A 837 15.99 34.47 -42.09
N ILE A 838 14.80 34.42 -41.48
CA ILE A 838 13.51 34.53 -42.16
C ILE A 838 12.87 35.88 -41.83
N GLU A 839 12.39 36.59 -42.85
CA GLU A 839 11.65 37.84 -42.72
C GLU A 839 10.25 37.67 -43.34
N LEU A 840 9.21 38.06 -42.61
CA LEU A 840 7.81 37.93 -43.02
C LEU A 840 7.09 39.27 -42.85
N GLU A 841 6.47 39.78 -43.91
CA GLU A 841 5.62 40.96 -43.85
C GLU A 841 4.16 40.57 -43.58
N VAL A 842 3.55 41.13 -42.54
CA VAL A 842 2.17 40.86 -42.11
C VAL A 842 1.34 42.15 -42.19
N GLU A 843 0.14 42.06 -42.74
CA GLU A 843 -0.84 43.16 -42.81
C GLU A 843 -2.13 42.78 -42.06
N LEU A 844 -2.56 43.63 -41.12
CA LEU A 844 -3.82 43.51 -40.39
C LEU A 844 -4.80 44.57 -40.91
N ILE A 845 -5.99 44.17 -41.36
CA ILE A 845 -7.01 45.06 -41.95
C ILE A 845 -8.26 45.06 -41.05
N ASN A 846 -8.69 46.24 -40.62
CA ASN A 846 -9.96 46.38 -39.90
C ASN A 846 -11.15 46.46 -40.89
N ALA A 847 -11.89 45.37 -41.07
CA ALA A 847 -13.13 45.34 -41.87
C ALA A 847 -14.42 45.46 -41.03
N GLU A 848 -14.32 45.90 -39.78
CA GLU A 848 -15.47 46.31 -38.96
C GLU A 848 -15.99 47.70 -39.36
N GLU A 849 -17.26 47.98 -39.06
CA GLU A 849 -17.93 49.27 -39.38
C GLU A 849 -17.52 50.40 -38.41
N GLU A 850 -16.77 50.08 -37.36
CA GLU A 850 -16.31 51.00 -36.30
C GLU A 850 -14.80 50.85 -36.08
N SER A 851 -14.20 51.83 -35.41
CA SER A 851 -12.84 51.72 -34.88
C SER A 851 -12.74 50.58 -33.86
N ALA A 852 -11.62 49.88 -33.90
CA ALA A 852 -11.34 48.75 -33.04
C ALA A 852 -9.94 48.87 -32.47
N THR A 853 -9.80 48.65 -31.16
CA THR A 853 -8.50 48.63 -30.49
C THR A 853 -8.00 47.19 -30.47
N ALA A 854 -6.85 46.94 -31.10
CA ALA A 854 -6.32 45.60 -31.33
C ALA A 854 -4.99 45.34 -30.60
N LYS A 855 -4.83 44.11 -30.13
CA LYS A 855 -3.59 43.54 -29.59
C LYS A 855 -3.23 42.29 -30.41
N LEU A 856 -1.95 42.14 -30.72
CA LEU A 856 -1.44 41.00 -31.47
C LEU A 856 -0.63 40.06 -30.58
N ASP A 857 -1.01 38.79 -30.60
CA ASP A 857 -0.25 37.68 -30.06
C ASP A 857 0.40 36.92 -31.24
N ILE A 858 1.69 36.64 -31.13
CA ILE A 858 2.45 35.87 -32.11
C ILE A 858 3.04 34.68 -31.39
N HIS A 859 2.62 33.49 -31.79
CA HIS A 859 3.20 32.24 -31.29
C HIS A 859 3.87 31.50 -32.44
N LEU A 860 5.13 31.14 -32.24
CA LEU A 860 5.85 30.23 -33.12
C LEU A 860 6.00 28.91 -32.38
N PHE A 861 5.54 27.83 -32.98
CA PHE A 861 5.64 26.47 -32.46
C PHE A 861 6.59 25.64 -33.33
N GLY A 862 7.37 24.75 -32.72
CA GLY A 862 8.30 23.88 -33.43
C GLY A 862 9.40 23.35 -32.53
N LYS A 863 10.41 22.72 -33.12
CA LYS A 863 11.60 22.24 -32.41
C LYS A 863 12.73 23.26 -32.55
N GLU A 864 13.37 23.61 -31.44
CA GLU A 864 14.53 24.52 -31.39
C GLU A 864 14.25 25.86 -32.08
N ILE A 865 13.35 26.63 -31.47
CA ILE A 865 12.81 27.85 -32.04
C ILE A 865 13.84 28.99 -31.91
N PRO A 866 14.23 29.63 -33.04
CA PRO A 866 15.10 30.80 -33.02
C PRO A 866 14.44 32.01 -32.34
N ALA A 867 15.23 33.00 -31.95
CA ALA A 867 14.66 34.23 -31.42
C ALA A 867 13.81 34.93 -32.49
N ILE A 868 12.68 35.50 -32.05
CA ILE A 868 11.74 36.23 -32.91
C ILE A 868 11.67 37.69 -32.50
N ARG A 869 11.56 38.59 -33.49
CA ARG A 869 11.39 40.03 -33.28
C ARG A 869 10.35 40.57 -34.21
N VAL A 870 9.48 41.44 -33.72
CA VAL A 870 8.48 42.14 -34.51
C VAL A 870 8.63 43.63 -34.34
N VAL A 871 8.70 44.32 -35.47
CA VAL A 871 8.78 45.77 -35.55
C VAL A 871 7.49 46.30 -36.16
N THR A 872 6.87 47.25 -35.46
CA THR A 872 5.69 48.00 -35.91
C THR A 872 5.98 49.50 -35.89
N GLU A 873 5.11 50.33 -36.47
CA GLU A 873 5.19 51.79 -36.38
C GLU A 873 4.95 52.29 -34.93
N GLY A 874 5.95 52.16 -34.07
CA GLY A 874 5.97 52.71 -32.71
C GLY A 874 6.16 51.71 -31.57
N ASN A 875 6.01 50.40 -31.80
CA ASN A 875 6.21 49.34 -30.79
C ASN A 875 7.09 48.19 -31.33
N GLU A 876 7.94 47.64 -30.46
CA GLU A 876 8.79 46.47 -30.73
C GLU A 876 8.48 45.34 -29.74
N GLY A 877 8.38 44.12 -30.23
CA GLY A 877 8.23 42.91 -29.42
C GLY A 877 9.31 41.90 -29.76
N SER A 878 9.93 41.28 -28.75
CA SER A 878 10.94 40.24 -28.95
C SER A 878 10.71 39.06 -28.03
N ALA A 879 11.08 37.87 -28.48
CA ALA A 879 11.14 36.66 -27.67
C ALA A 879 12.46 35.93 -27.95
N GLU A 880 13.09 35.43 -26.89
CA GLU A 880 14.35 34.71 -26.97
C GLU A 880 14.16 33.30 -27.56
N ALA A 881 15.27 32.68 -27.97
CA ALA A 881 15.27 31.31 -28.49
C ALA A 881 14.84 30.32 -27.40
N THR A 882 13.93 29.39 -27.74
CA THR A 882 13.36 28.41 -26.80
C THR A 882 13.23 27.04 -27.45
N THR A 883 12.96 26.00 -26.66
CA THR A 883 12.94 24.61 -27.17
C THR A 883 11.65 24.24 -27.91
N GLU A 884 10.50 24.78 -27.51
CA GLU A 884 9.17 24.32 -27.99
C GLU A 884 8.21 25.44 -28.42
N GLU A 885 8.27 26.64 -27.82
CA GLU A 885 7.35 27.73 -28.13
C GLU A 885 7.96 29.11 -27.82
N ALA A 886 8.01 29.99 -28.82
CA ALA A 886 8.31 31.41 -28.64
C ALA A 886 7.02 32.23 -28.76
N LYS A 887 6.74 33.07 -27.75
CA LYS A 887 5.51 33.89 -27.70
C LYS A 887 5.84 35.37 -27.53
N ILE A 888 5.22 36.21 -28.36
CA ILE A 888 5.06 37.64 -28.11
C ILE A 888 3.58 37.85 -27.82
N LEU A 889 3.25 38.30 -26.61
CA LEU A 889 1.86 38.44 -26.15
C LEU A 889 1.47 39.91 -26.02
N GLY A 890 0.27 40.24 -26.47
CA GLY A 890 -0.37 41.51 -26.17
C GLY A 890 0.30 42.73 -26.80
N LEU A 891 0.99 42.58 -27.95
CA LEU A 891 1.61 43.72 -28.64
C LEU A 891 0.53 44.74 -29.03
N PRO A 892 0.52 45.96 -28.47
CA PRO A 892 -0.56 46.90 -28.70
C PRO A 892 -0.41 47.52 -30.09
N LEU A 893 -1.45 47.36 -30.93
CA LEU A 893 -1.52 47.96 -32.27
C LEU A 893 -2.30 49.30 -32.28
N GLY A 894 -2.86 49.68 -31.13
CA GLY A 894 -3.67 50.90 -30.98
C GLY A 894 -5.06 50.79 -31.64
N ALA A 895 -5.72 51.93 -31.78
CA ALA A 895 -7.04 52.03 -32.40
C ALA A 895 -6.93 52.08 -33.93
N ILE A 896 -7.38 51.01 -34.59
CA ILE A 896 -7.39 50.90 -36.05
C ILE A 896 -8.76 51.37 -36.54
N LYS A 897 -8.79 52.46 -37.33
CA LYS A 897 -10.04 52.99 -37.91
C LYS A 897 -10.68 51.96 -38.85
N SER A 898 -11.99 52.02 -39.01
CA SER A 898 -12.71 51.21 -40.01
C SER A 898 -12.03 51.32 -41.38
N THR A 899 -11.83 50.18 -42.05
CA THR A 899 -11.16 49.99 -43.36
C THR A 899 -9.66 50.31 -43.42
N ALA A 900 -9.03 50.72 -42.30
CA ALA A 900 -7.58 50.95 -42.26
C ALA A 900 -6.79 49.64 -42.06
N SER A 901 -5.52 49.63 -42.49
CA SER A 901 -4.60 48.52 -42.26
C SER A 901 -3.33 48.94 -41.52
N VAL A 902 -2.72 48.01 -40.80
CA VAL A 902 -1.44 48.16 -40.10
C VAL A 902 -0.49 47.09 -40.63
N LYS A 903 0.72 47.50 -41.05
CA LYS A 903 1.78 46.61 -41.53
C LYS A 903 2.84 46.40 -40.46
N MET A 904 3.42 45.21 -40.44
CA MET A 904 4.47 44.81 -39.51
C MET A 904 5.44 43.82 -40.15
N VAL A 905 6.68 43.82 -39.66
CA VAL A 905 7.72 42.89 -40.14
C VAL A 905 8.09 41.97 -38.97
N LEU A 906 7.96 40.66 -39.21
CA LEU A 906 8.36 39.60 -38.30
C LEU A 906 9.70 39.02 -38.77
N HIS A 907 10.72 39.16 -37.94
CA HIS A 907 12.05 38.59 -38.11
C HIS A 907 12.19 37.33 -37.24
N ILE A 908 12.66 36.25 -37.84
CA ILE A 908 12.96 34.98 -37.19
C ILE A 908 14.44 34.67 -37.47
N ASP A 909 15.24 34.49 -36.42
CA ASP A 909 16.67 34.19 -36.56
C ASP A 909 16.91 32.85 -37.28
N ALA A 910 18.14 32.66 -37.77
CA ALA A 910 18.51 31.49 -38.55
C ALA A 910 18.37 30.18 -37.75
N ALA A 911 17.57 29.23 -38.26
CA ALA A 911 17.44 27.91 -37.65
C ALA A 911 18.68 27.04 -37.92
N PRO A 912 19.23 26.30 -36.93
CA PRO A 912 20.47 25.54 -37.09
C PRO A 912 20.33 24.30 -37.98
N GLY A 913 19.11 23.83 -38.23
CA GLY A 913 18.84 22.61 -38.99
C GLY A 913 17.44 22.59 -39.63
N PRO A 914 17.07 21.48 -40.29
CA PRO A 914 15.81 21.37 -41.01
C PRO A 914 14.66 21.14 -40.03
N THR A 915 13.71 22.06 -40.00
CA THR A 915 12.57 22.04 -39.07
C THR A 915 11.33 22.63 -39.72
N THR A 916 10.17 22.29 -39.17
CA THR A 916 8.90 22.93 -39.52
C THR A 916 8.46 23.78 -38.35
N PHE A 917 8.15 25.05 -38.61
CA PHE A 917 7.57 25.95 -37.64
C PHE A 917 6.11 26.24 -37.98
N ASP A 918 5.23 26.17 -36.98
CA ASP A 918 3.84 26.60 -37.09
C ASP A 918 3.71 28.00 -36.48
N LEU A 919 3.49 29.01 -37.33
CA LEU A 919 3.31 30.40 -36.95
C LEU A 919 1.82 30.70 -36.76
N HIS A 920 1.44 31.06 -35.54
CA HIS A 920 0.10 31.49 -35.17
C HIS A 920 0.09 33.00 -34.91
N LEU A 921 -0.59 33.74 -35.78
CA LEU A 921 -0.83 35.17 -35.65
C LEU A 921 -2.25 35.38 -35.15
N LYS A 922 -2.40 35.80 -33.90
CA LYS A 922 -3.69 35.94 -33.24
C LYS A 922 -3.93 37.39 -32.85
N THR A 923 -4.93 38.01 -33.44
CA THR A 923 -5.35 39.37 -33.09
C THR A 923 -6.56 39.30 -32.16
N SER A 924 -6.46 39.91 -30.99
CA SER A 924 -7.58 40.15 -30.07
C SER A 924 -7.94 41.63 -30.08
N TYR A 925 -9.22 41.95 -30.26
CA TYR A 925 -9.67 43.33 -30.35
C TYR A 925 -11.07 43.50 -29.77
N HIS A 926 -11.41 44.71 -29.36
CA HIS A 926 -12.77 45.09 -29.02
C HIS A 926 -13.17 46.31 -29.85
N LEU A 927 -14.47 46.49 -30.03
CA LEU A 927 -15.02 47.71 -30.62
C LEU A 927 -15.09 48.80 -29.54
N ASP A 928 -14.96 50.06 -29.92
CA ASP A 928 -15.06 51.18 -28.97
C ASP A 928 -16.46 51.25 -28.31
N SER A 929 -17.49 50.71 -28.97
CA SER A 929 -18.87 50.62 -28.47
C SER A 929 -19.13 49.47 -27.47
N ASP A 930 -18.30 48.43 -27.43
CA ASP A 930 -18.48 47.24 -26.57
C ASP A 930 -17.13 46.66 -26.14
N VAL A 931 -16.47 47.37 -25.23
CA VAL A 931 -15.15 47.02 -24.67
C VAL A 931 -15.17 45.67 -23.94
N ALA A 932 -16.30 45.32 -23.32
CA ALA A 932 -16.43 44.11 -22.50
C ALA A 932 -16.53 42.79 -23.30
N THR A 933 -16.56 42.83 -24.65
CA THR A 933 -16.67 41.65 -25.51
C THR A 933 -15.44 41.53 -26.43
N PRO A 934 -14.40 40.78 -26.05
CA PRO A 934 -13.22 40.59 -26.89
C PRO A 934 -13.54 39.68 -28.09
N ILE A 935 -13.19 40.15 -29.28
CA ILE A 935 -13.28 39.42 -30.54
C ILE A 935 -11.86 38.95 -30.89
N MET A 936 -11.74 37.71 -31.38
CA MET A 936 -10.44 37.14 -31.74
C MET A 936 -10.43 36.61 -33.17
N GLN A 937 -9.36 36.92 -33.89
CA GLN A 937 -9.04 36.39 -35.22
C GLN A 937 -7.70 35.67 -35.18
N LEU A 938 -7.61 34.50 -35.80
CA LEU A 938 -6.39 33.67 -35.85
C LEU A 938 -6.04 33.33 -37.30
N LEU A 939 -4.78 33.55 -37.68
CA LEU A 939 -4.16 33.03 -38.90
C LEU A 939 -3.05 32.05 -38.54
N THR A 940 -3.06 30.86 -39.12
CA THR A 940 -2.06 29.80 -38.91
C THR A 940 -1.30 29.54 -40.20
N VAL A 941 0.03 29.62 -40.17
CA VAL A 941 0.92 29.49 -41.33
C VAL A 941 2.04 28.51 -41.01
N GLN A 942 2.31 27.55 -41.90
CA GLN A 942 3.37 26.57 -41.72
C GLN A 942 4.62 26.96 -42.52
N LEU A 943 5.75 27.14 -41.84
CA LEU A 943 7.05 27.50 -42.40
C LEU A 943 7.94 26.25 -42.44
N ASN A 944 8.32 25.80 -43.64
CA ASN A 944 9.18 24.63 -43.83
C ASN A 944 10.62 25.05 -44.11
N VAL A 945 11.52 24.75 -43.19
CA VAL A 945 12.96 25.01 -43.28
C VAL A 945 13.69 23.73 -43.67
N VAL A 946 14.43 23.76 -44.79
CA VAL A 946 15.16 22.59 -45.32
C VAL A 946 16.67 22.84 -45.40
N ASN A 947 17.46 21.78 -45.46
CA ASN A 947 18.90 21.92 -45.66
C ASN A 947 19.22 22.39 -47.08
N ALA A 948 20.16 23.33 -47.19
CA ALA A 948 20.66 23.79 -48.49
C ALA A 948 21.61 22.78 -49.16
N PHE A 949 22.40 22.04 -48.37
CA PHE A 949 23.39 21.08 -48.84
C PHE A 949 23.33 19.76 -48.06
N GLU A 950 23.67 18.66 -48.72
CA GLU A 950 24.00 17.38 -48.09
C GLU A 950 25.31 16.85 -48.66
N ALA A 951 26.05 16.06 -47.87
CA ALA A 951 27.35 15.52 -48.29
C ALA A 951 27.61 14.10 -47.77
N ASN A 952 28.35 13.31 -48.56
CA ASN A 952 28.87 12.00 -48.22
C ASN A 952 30.40 12.05 -48.09
N TYR A 953 30.98 11.19 -47.26
CA TYR A 953 32.36 11.31 -46.83
C TYR A 953 33.13 9.99 -46.85
N ASP A 954 34.29 9.98 -47.50
CA ASP A 954 35.20 8.84 -47.54
C ASP A 954 36.60 9.23 -47.03
N LEU A 955 37.06 8.58 -45.96
CA LEU A 955 38.41 8.79 -45.40
C LEU A 955 39.37 7.69 -45.86
N VAL A 956 40.33 8.06 -46.71
CA VAL A 956 41.32 7.13 -47.27
C VAL A 956 42.73 7.38 -46.72
N PRO A 957 43.50 6.34 -46.35
CA PRO A 957 44.87 6.53 -45.86
C PRO A 957 45.81 6.89 -47.02
N ARG A 958 46.74 7.82 -46.77
CA ARG A 958 47.83 8.17 -47.68
C ARG A 958 49.20 7.93 -47.03
N LEU A 959 50.24 7.80 -47.85
CA LEU A 959 51.61 7.67 -47.35
C LEU A 959 52.12 9.04 -46.89
N HIS A 960 52.60 9.12 -45.65
CA HIS A 960 53.30 10.32 -45.17
C HIS A 960 54.76 10.31 -45.67
N PRO A 961 55.27 11.41 -46.27
CA PRO A 961 56.59 11.42 -46.92
C PRO A 961 57.76 11.32 -45.91
N GLY A 962 57.64 11.90 -44.72
CA GLY A 962 58.68 11.84 -43.68
C GLY A 962 58.73 10.48 -42.96
N PRO A 963 59.92 9.96 -42.58
CA PRO A 963 60.08 8.68 -41.89
C PRO A 963 59.44 8.67 -40.50
N TRP A 964 59.14 7.47 -39.98
CA TRP A 964 58.72 7.33 -38.58
C TRP A 964 59.94 7.47 -37.65
N PRO A 965 59.77 8.10 -36.48
CA PRO A 965 60.81 8.15 -35.46
C PRO A 965 61.17 6.73 -34.96
N SER A 966 62.44 6.51 -34.62
CA SER A 966 62.95 5.20 -34.14
C SER A 966 62.98 5.15 -32.62
N LEU A 967 62.57 4.01 -32.03
CA LEU A 967 62.73 3.73 -30.60
C LEU A 967 64.21 3.65 -30.15
N PHE A 968 65.14 3.61 -31.11
CA PHE A 968 66.57 3.43 -30.87
C PHE A 968 67.39 4.70 -31.12
N ASP A 969 66.74 5.82 -31.51
CA ASP A 969 67.42 7.10 -31.69
C ASP A 969 67.51 7.85 -30.36
N SER A 970 68.70 8.36 -30.01
CA SER A 970 68.98 9.00 -28.72
C SER A 970 68.20 10.30 -28.46
N GLU A 971 67.63 10.91 -29.50
CA GLU A 971 66.83 12.14 -29.42
C GLU A 971 65.38 11.87 -28.95
N GLY A 972 64.92 10.61 -28.95
CA GLY A 972 63.58 10.19 -28.54
C GLY A 972 63.39 9.91 -27.04
N LEU A 973 64.45 9.99 -26.23
CA LEU A 973 64.48 9.58 -24.81
C LEU A 973 64.70 10.76 -23.82
N GLY A 974 64.64 12.02 -24.27
CA GLY A 974 64.81 13.21 -23.42
C GLY A 974 63.49 13.78 -22.87
N ASP A 975 63.54 14.38 -21.67
CA ASP A 975 62.42 15.06 -21.00
C ASP A 975 61.66 16.01 -21.94
N THR A 976 60.33 15.90 -21.91
CA THR A 976 59.39 16.59 -22.78
C THR A 976 59.36 18.10 -22.56
N GLU A 977 59.62 18.90 -23.61
CA GLU A 977 59.01 20.22 -23.73
C GLU A 977 57.50 20.05 -23.94
N GLU A 978 56.68 20.76 -23.17
CA GLU A 978 55.22 20.71 -23.32
C GLU A 978 54.79 21.16 -24.72
N GLY A 979 54.16 20.26 -25.48
CA GLY A 979 53.43 20.59 -26.72
C GLY A 979 54.04 20.10 -28.05
N VAL A 980 55.21 19.46 -28.05
CA VAL A 980 55.81 18.91 -29.29
C VAL A 980 55.43 17.43 -29.46
N ALA A 981 54.66 17.11 -30.51
CA ALA A 981 54.32 15.74 -30.84
C ALA A 981 55.54 14.98 -31.42
N ARG A 982 55.96 13.90 -30.75
CA ARG A 982 57.16 13.10 -31.12
C ARG A 982 56.84 11.65 -31.50
N GLY A 983 55.57 11.27 -31.52
CA GLY A 983 55.11 9.96 -31.96
C GLY A 983 55.09 9.79 -33.50
N PHE A 984 54.77 8.58 -33.96
CA PHE A 984 54.66 8.30 -35.40
C PHE A 984 53.50 9.04 -36.07
N THR A 985 53.66 9.31 -37.36
CA THR A 985 52.75 10.12 -38.19
C THR A 985 52.07 9.28 -39.27
N GLN A 986 50.80 9.57 -39.54
CA GLN A 986 50.05 9.02 -40.66
C GLN A 986 49.30 10.12 -41.41
N LYS A 987 49.35 10.07 -42.75
CA LYS A 987 48.56 10.94 -43.63
C LYS A 987 47.25 10.24 -44.01
N TRP A 988 46.17 11.01 -44.13
CA TRP A 988 44.84 10.60 -44.55
C TRP A 988 44.28 11.65 -45.51
N CYS A 989 43.27 11.31 -46.29
CA CYS A 989 42.56 12.24 -47.16
C CYS A 989 41.06 12.00 -47.03
N LEU A 990 40.31 13.06 -46.78
CA LEU A 990 38.85 13.06 -46.71
C LEU A 990 38.29 13.55 -48.03
N LEU A 991 37.55 12.69 -48.72
CA LEU A 991 36.76 13.01 -49.90
C LEU A 991 35.36 13.40 -49.45
N CYS A 992 34.94 14.63 -49.75
CA CYS A 992 33.62 15.17 -49.44
C CYS A 992 32.82 15.33 -50.74
N HIS A 993 31.82 14.49 -50.95
CA HIS A 993 30.92 14.57 -52.09
C HIS A 993 29.64 15.31 -51.67
N TYR A 994 29.48 16.57 -52.06
CA TYR A 994 28.34 17.41 -51.63
C TYR A 994 27.42 17.78 -52.79
N ALA A 995 26.14 17.97 -52.50
CA ALA A 995 25.12 18.36 -53.47
C ALA A 995 24.18 19.44 -52.90
N SER A 996 23.71 20.36 -53.75
CA SER A 996 22.69 21.36 -53.38
C SER A 996 21.29 20.76 -53.47
N PHE A 997 20.49 20.94 -52.41
CA PHE A 997 19.07 20.57 -52.35
C PHE A 997 18.15 21.80 -52.40
N ALA A 998 18.72 22.99 -52.61
CA ALA A 998 17.95 24.19 -52.85
C ALA A 998 17.13 24.11 -54.15
N GLN A 999 16.01 24.83 -54.18
CA GLN A 999 15.19 24.97 -55.40
C GLN A 999 15.75 26.00 -56.39
N GLU A 1000 16.77 26.75 -55.98
CA GLU A 1000 17.42 27.79 -56.77
C GLU A 1000 18.94 27.62 -56.74
N ASP A 1001 19.62 28.30 -57.65
CA ASP A 1001 21.08 28.27 -57.75
C ASP A 1001 21.72 28.94 -56.52
N LEU A 1002 22.60 28.20 -55.85
CA LEU A 1002 23.36 28.69 -54.70
C LEU A 1002 24.80 28.98 -55.10
N LYS A 1003 25.33 30.08 -54.56
CA LYS A 1003 26.71 30.49 -54.80
C LYS A 1003 27.58 30.12 -53.60
N VAL A 1004 28.47 29.13 -53.76
CA VAL A 1004 29.41 28.68 -52.73
C VAL A 1004 30.68 29.52 -52.79
N LEU A 1005 30.98 30.22 -51.69
CA LEU A 1005 32.09 31.17 -51.58
C LEU A 1005 33.34 30.57 -50.93
N GLY A 1006 33.17 29.51 -50.13
CA GLY A 1006 34.27 28.91 -49.39
C GLY A 1006 33.91 27.52 -48.84
N MET A 1007 34.94 26.69 -48.69
CA MET A 1007 34.85 25.35 -48.09
C MET A 1007 36.00 25.17 -47.11
N ASP A 1008 35.70 24.65 -45.93
CA ASP A 1008 36.70 24.35 -44.91
C ASP A 1008 36.41 23.01 -44.23
N LEU A 1009 37.44 22.43 -43.60
CA LEU A 1009 37.33 21.22 -42.81
C LEU A 1009 37.82 21.48 -41.39
N ASN A 1010 36.89 21.44 -40.43
CA ASN A 1010 37.20 21.63 -39.03
C ASN A 1010 37.47 20.30 -38.33
N VAL A 1011 38.58 20.23 -37.60
CA VAL A 1011 38.84 19.14 -36.65
C VAL A 1011 38.14 19.50 -35.34
N VAL A 1012 36.96 18.90 -35.10
CA VAL A 1012 36.11 19.18 -33.93
C VAL A 1012 36.74 18.58 -32.67
N SER A 1013 37.23 17.33 -32.77
CA SER A 1013 37.91 16.68 -31.66
C SER A 1013 38.93 15.64 -32.15
N CYS A 1014 40.01 15.47 -31.39
CA CYS A 1014 41.05 14.45 -31.62
C CYS A 1014 41.37 13.78 -30.27
N VAL A 1015 40.82 12.58 -30.07
CA VAL A 1015 40.88 11.86 -28.79
C VAL A 1015 41.83 10.67 -28.91
N GLY A 1016 42.67 10.46 -27.90
CA GLY A 1016 43.64 9.34 -27.87
C GLY A 1016 45.11 9.75 -28.00
N GLY A 1017 45.48 10.91 -27.47
CA GLY A 1017 46.89 11.31 -27.35
C GLY A 1017 47.58 11.64 -28.67
N ALA A 1018 46.88 12.27 -29.61
CA ALA A 1018 47.40 12.68 -30.91
C ALA A 1018 46.98 14.09 -31.28
N ARG A 1019 47.69 14.69 -32.24
CA ARG A 1019 47.36 15.95 -32.89
C ARG A 1019 47.02 15.69 -34.36
N CYS A 1020 45.96 16.31 -34.86
CA CYS A 1020 45.61 16.26 -36.27
C CYS A 1020 45.46 17.67 -36.84
N ASN A 1021 46.10 17.91 -37.99
CA ASN A 1021 46.01 19.17 -38.72
C ASN A 1021 45.57 18.89 -40.17
N VAL A 1022 44.77 19.78 -40.75
CA VAL A 1022 44.46 19.79 -42.19
C VAL A 1022 45.67 20.40 -42.93
N SER A 1023 46.28 19.65 -43.82
CA SER A 1023 47.48 20.08 -44.55
C SER A 1023 47.17 20.70 -45.92
N GLN A 1024 46.07 20.30 -46.55
CA GLN A 1024 45.66 20.79 -47.88
C GLN A 1024 44.13 20.72 -47.99
N GLY A 1025 43.53 21.73 -48.63
CA GLY A 1025 42.10 21.79 -48.93
C GLY A 1025 41.83 22.28 -50.36
N PRO A 1026 40.56 22.32 -50.80
CA PRO A 1026 40.18 22.78 -52.12
C PRO A 1026 40.36 24.30 -52.26
N ASN A 1027 40.91 24.76 -53.40
CA ASN A 1027 41.00 26.19 -53.72
C ASN A 1027 39.69 26.66 -54.38
N VAL A 1028 38.86 27.41 -53.64
CA VAL A 1028 37.65 28.08 -54.17
C VAL A 1028 38.01 29.52 -54.54
N SER A 1029 37.66 29.99 -55.74
CA SER A 1029 37.93 31.37 -56.18
C SER A 1029 37.05 32.39 -55.44
N GLN A 1030 37.50 33.65 -55.32
CA GLN A 1030 36.70 34.73 -54.68
C GLN A 1030 35.39 35.02 -55.42
N GLU A 1031 35.27 34.63 -56.69
CA GLU A 1031 34.04 34.75 -57.48
C GLU A 1031 33.00 33.68 -57.13
N GLY A 1032 33.36 32.66 -56.32
CA GLY A 1032 32.50 31.56 -55.89
C GLY A 1032 32.17 30.54 -56.98
N VAL A 1033 31.74 29.35 -56.58
CA VAL A 1033 31.25 28.29 -57.49
C VAL A 1033 29.73 28.27 -57.45
N ILE A 1034 29.09 28.34 -58.61
CA ILE A 1034 27.63 28.18 -58.73
C ILE A 1034 27.32 26.69 -58.64
N VAL A 1035 26.50 26.32 -57.66
CA VAL A 1035 26.04 24.96 -57.43
C VAL A 1035 24.55 24.92 -57.75
N ALA A 1036 24.23 24.30 -58.88
CA ALA A 1036 22.86 24.13 -59.34
C ALA A 1036 22.13 23.07 -58.48
N PRO A 1037 20.80 23.10 -58.41
CA PRO A 1037 20.02 22.07 -57.73
C PRO A 1037 20.37 20.66 -58.20
N LYS A 1038 20.59 19.74 -57.25
CA LYS A 1038 20.86 18.31 -57.46
C LYS A 1038 22.14 17.99 -58.24
N THR A 1039 23.08 18.92 -58.37
CA THR A 1039 24.42 18.63 -58.92
C THR A 1039 25.38 18.20 -57.81
N MET A 1040 26.20 17.18 -58.09
CA MET A 1040 27.18 16.63 -57.14
C MET A 1040 28.58 17.19 -57.45
N HIS A 1041 29.27 17.64 -56.41
CA HIS A 1041 30.62 18.17 -56.48
C HIS A 1041 31.52 17.46 -55.44
N GLU A 1042 32.81 17.38 -55.72
CA GLU A 1042 33.80 16.74 -54.84
C GLU A 1042 34.80 17.76 -54.29
N ALA A 1043 35.07 17.70 -52.99
CA ALA A 1043 36.11 18.45 -52.31
C ALA A 1043 37.05 17.49 -51.57
N GLN A 1044 38.36 17.67 -51.73
CA GLN A 1044 39.38 16.81 -51.10
C GLN A 1044 40.15 17.58 -50.03
N PHE A 1045 40.32 16.96 -48.86
CA PHE A 1045 41.09 17.52 -47.75
C PHE A 1045 42.13 16.53 -47.24
N ASP A 1046 43.40 16.91 -47.23
CA ASP A 1046 44.46 16.08 -46.66
C ASP A 1046 44.64 16.37 -45.17
N LEU A 1047 44.72 15.30 -44.39
CA LEU A 1047 44.82 15.30 -42.93
C LEU A 1047 46.13 14.62 -42.49
N ILE A 1048 46.86 15.23 -41.57
CA ILE A 1048 48.05 14.62 -40.95
C ILE A 1048 47.76 14.39 -39.48
N ALA A 1049 47.76 13.12 -39.06
CA ALA A 1049 47.58 12.70 -37.67
C ALA A 1049 48.91 12.21 -37.08
N GLN A 1050 49.29 12.73 -35.91
CA GLN A 1050 50.55 12.43 -35.23
C GLN A 1050 50.32 12.09 -33.76
N LYS A 1051 50.87 10.96 -33.27
CA LYS A 1051 50.86 10.67 -31.84
C LYS A 1051 51.73 11.66 -31.05
N LEU A 1052 51.26 12.06 -29.87
CA LEU A 1052 52.00 12.97 -29.00
C LEU A 1052 53.27 12.30 -28.47
N THR A 1053 53.16 11.05 -28.01
CA THR A 1053 54.29 10.24 -27.51
C THR A 1053 54.43 8.94 -28.30
N MET A 1054 55.66 8.43 -28.38
CA MET A 1054 55.92 7.10 -28.98
C MET A 1054 55.39 5.96 -28.13
N GLU A 1055 55.27 6.15 -26.81
CA GLU A 1055 54.82 5.10 -25.90
C GLU A 1055 53.29 4.90 -25.90
N ASP A 1056 52.51 5.85 -26.42
CA ASP A 1056 51.05 5.76 -26.38
C ASP A 1056 50.52 4.66 -27.29
N ARG A 1057 49.71 3.77 -26.71
CA ARG A 1057 49.24 2.51 -27.31
C ARG A 1057 47.78 2.58 -27.74
N HIS A 1058 47.06 3.64 -27.37
CA HIS A 1058 45.63 3.74 -27.66
C HIS A 1058 45.41 4.12 -29.13
N PRO A 1059 44.33 3.63 -29.75
CA PRO A 1059 43.91 4.12 -31.06
C PRO A 1059 43.34 5.54 -30.93
N VAL A 1060 43.44 6.32 -32.00
CA VAL A 1060 43.02 7.73 -32.02
C VAL A 1060 41.71 7.85 -32.76
N THR A 1061 40.76 8.62 -32.21
CA THR A 1061 39.50 8.94 -32.87
C THR A 1061 39.47 10.40 -33.29
N LEU A 1062 39.16 10.67 -34.56
CA LEU A 1062 38.97 12.00 -35.13
C LEU A 1062 37.50 12.27 -35.36
N GLU A 1063 37.05 13.45 -34.96
CA GLU A 1063 35.73 13.99 -35.29
C GLU A 1063 35.90 15.23 -36.17
N LEU A 1064 35.29 15.20 -37.35
CA LEU A 1064 35.48 16.19 -38.39
C LEU A 1064 34.15 16.85 -38.76
N ALA A 1065 34.17 18.12 -39.16
CA ALA A 1065 33.02 18.86 -39.64
C ALA A 1065 33.36 19.61 -40.93
N PHE A 1066 32.57 19.38 -41.98
CA PHE A 1066 32.73 20.02 -43.28
C PHE A 1066 31.88 21.29 -43.34
N VAL A 1067 32.51 22.42 -43.63
CA VAL A 1067 31.89 23.75 -43.60
C VAL A 1067 31.78 24.30 -45.01
N ILE A 1068 30.56 24.74 -45.39
CA ILE A 1068 30.27 25.42 -46.66
C ILE A 1068 29.74 26.82 -46.36
N GLN A 1069 30.36 27.84 -46.98
CA GLN A 1069 29.89 29.22 -46.95
C GLN A 1069 29.17 29.55 -48.27
N TRP A 1070 27.94 30.05 -48.20
CA TRP A 1070 27.08 30.22 -49.37
C TRP A 1070 26.13 31.42 -49.28
N GLN A 1071 25.57 31.83 -50.42
CA GLN A 1071 24.54 32.86 -50.53
C GLN A 1071 23.57 32.56 -51.69
N ARG A 1072 22.32 33.06 -51.59
CA ARG A 1072 21.35 32.99 -52.70
C ARG A 1072 21.80 33.91 -53.84
N GLN A 1073 21.74 33.45 -55.08
CA GLN A 1073 22.17 34.25 -56.25
C GLN A 1073 21.33 35.52 -56.46
N ASN A 1074 20.04 35.49 -56.07
CA ASN A 1074 19.08 36.57 -56.29
C ASN A 1074 19.20 37.74 -55.29
N ARG A 1075 20.05 37.64 -54.26
CA ARG A 1075 20.30 38.70 -53.26
C ARG A 1075 21.73 39.21 -53.39
N SER A 1076 21.93 40.30 -54.13
CA SER A 1076 23.25 40.89 -54.40
C SER A 1076 23.92 41.57 -53.19
N GLU A 1077 23.19 41.81 -52.09
CA GLU A 1077 23.68 42.39 -50.82
C GLU A 1077 23.30 41.52 -49.59
N GLY A 1078 23.26 40.20 -49.74
CA GLY A 1078 22.91 39.29 -48.64
C GLY A 1078 24.07 38.96 -47.69
N ALA A 1079 23.76 38.68 -46.42
CA ALA A 1079 24.72 38.09 -45.49
C ALA A 1079 25.15 36.68 -45.96
N VAL A 1080 26.43 36.33 -45.75
CA VAL A 1080 26.95 35.00 -46.10
C VAL A 1080 26.46 33.97 -45.08
N ASN A 1081 25.70 32.98 -45.54
CA ASN A 1081 25.22 31.88 -44.73
C ASN A 1081 26.32 30.81 -44.60
N THR A 1082 26.43 30.19 -43.43
CA THR A 1082 27.43 29.12 -43.18
C THR A 1082 26.72 27.84 -42.76
N THR A 1083 26.90 26.77 -43.52
CA THR A 1083 26.35 25.44 -43.21
C THR A 1083 27.49 24.53 -42.77
N THR A 1084 27.40 24.00 -41.56
CA THR A 1084 28.36 23.05 -41.00
C THR A 1084 27.75 21.65 -40.97
N MET A 1085 28.33 20.71 -41.70
CA MET A 1085 27.86 19.33 -41.78
C MET A 1085 28.82 18.39 -41.03
N PRO A 1086 28.34 17.58 -40.08
CA PRO A 1086 29.20 16.63 -39.36
C PRO A 1086 29.60 15.47 -40.28
N VAL A 1087 30.91 15.20 -40.37
CA VAL A 1087 31.48 14.13 -41.21
C VAL A 1087 31.42 12.77 -40.50
N GLY A 1088 31.38 12.78 -39.16
CA GLY A 1088 31.37 11.59 -38.32
C GLY A 1088 32.70 11.33 -37.61
N LYS A 1089 32.77 10.19 -36.91
CA LYS A 1089 33.94 9.77 -36.11
C LYS A 1089 34.75 8.70 -36.83
N TYR A 1090 36.03 8.97 -37.09
CA TYR A 1090 36.94 8.06 -37.76
C TYR A 1090 38.05 7.57 -36.83
N LEU A 1091 38.36 6.27 -36.89
CA LEU A 1091 39.50 5.68 -36.18
C LEU A 1091 40.77 5.83 -37.03
N VAL A 1092 41.76 6.54 -36.51
CA VAL A 1092 43.09 6.71 -37.12
C VAL A 1092 44.18 6.23 -36.15
N LEU A 1093 45.41 6.05 -36.65
CA LEU A 1093 46.56 5.65 -35.81
C LEU A 1093 46.32 4.38 -34.97
N GLY A 1094 45.61 3.40 -35.55
CA GLY A 1094 45.35 2.10 -34.92
C GLY A 1094 46.58 1.21 -34.78
N THR A 1095 46.45 0.09 -34.08
CA THR A 1095 47.53 -0.87 -33.82
C THR A 1095 47.71 -1.93 -34.91
N GLU A 1096 46.80 -1.98 -35.90
CA GLU A 1096 46.88 -2.95 -36.99
C GLU A 1096 47.91 -2.53 -38.05
N PRO A 1097 48.73 -3.47 -38.57
CA PRO A 1097 49.64 -3.16 -39.65
C PRO A 1097 48.88 -2.86 -40.94
N ARG A 1098 49.29 -1.80 -41.65
CA ARG A 1098 48.71 -1.40 -42.94
C ARG A 1098 49.76 -1.49 -44.04
N VAL A 1099 49.30 -1.85 -45.24
CA VAL A 1099 50.16 -1.98 -46.43
C VAL A 1099 49.72 -0.92 -47.43
N LEU A 1100 50.61 0.02 -47.74
CA LEU A 1100 50.38 1.11 -48.69
C LEU A 1100 51.17 0.85 -49.96
N ALA A 1101 50.53 1.01 -51.12
CA ALA A 1101 51.20 0.94 -52.40
C ALA A 1101 51.24 2.31 -53.07
N SER A 1102 52.42 2.71 -53.53
CA SER A 1102 52.65 3.96 -54.25
C SER A 1102 53.33 3.68 -55.57
N VAL A 1103 52.87 4.34 -56.63
CA VAL A 1103 53.46 4.23 -57.96
C VAL A 1103 54.07 5.54 -58.36
N TYR A 1104 55.31 5.46 -58.83
CA TYR A 1104 56.03 6.57 -59.39
C TYR A 1104 56.32 6.24 -60.86
N HIS A 1105 55.97 7.17 -61.73
CA HIS A 1105 56.28 7.09 -63.15
C HIS A 1105 57.60 7.83 -63.38
N ALA A 1106 58.61 7.15 -63.94
CA ALA A 1106 59.82 7.83 -64.35
C ALA A 1106 59.49 8.84 -65.48
N THR A 1107 60.01 10.06 -65.37
CA THR A 1107 59.96 11.04 -66.46
C THR A 1107 60.71 10.48 -67.68
N LYS A 1108 60.05 10.51 -68.85
CA LYS A 1108 60.57 10.00 -70.13
C LYS A 1108 62.02 10.49 -70.36
N THR A 1109 63.00 9.58 -70.37
CA THR A 1109 64.29 9.82 -71.03
C THR A 1109 64.12 9.66 -72.54
N GLU A 1110 64.71 10.56 -73.31
CA GLU A 1110 64.76 10.53 -74.77
C GLU A 1110 65.42 9.22 -75.26
N ASP A 1111 64.59 8.24 -75.61
CA ASP A 1111 64.78 7.18 -76.63
C ASP A 1111 63.91 5.97 -76.28
N GLY A 1112 62.76 5.83 -76.95
CA GLY A 1112 62.10 4.56 -77.33
C GLY A 1112 61.84 3.44 -76.30
N MET A 1113 62.21 3.57 -75.03
CA MET A 1113 62.11 2.53 -74.01
C MET A 1113 60.76 2.62 -73.27
N PRO A 1114 60.11 1.49 -72.93
CA PRO A 1114 58.93 1.49 -72.08
C PRO A 1114 59.25 2.19 -70.75
N GLY A 1115 58.45 3.17 -70.36
CA GLY A 1115 58.67 3.95 -69.15
C GLY A 1115 58.74 3.03 -67.93
N LEU A 1116 59.89 3.00 -67.27
CA LEU A 1116 60.07 2.20 -66.06
C LEU A 1116 59.17 2.76 -64.95
N MET A 1117 58.33 1.91 -64.39
CA MET A 1117 57.43 2.27 -63.29
C MET A 1117 58.00 1.73 -61.99
N GLN A 1118 58.01 2.56 -60.95
CA GLN A 1118 58.44 2.15 -59.63
C GLN A 1118 57.20 1.94 -58.76
N LEU A 1119 56.94 0.69 -58.39
CA LEU A 1119 55.90 0.32 -57.42
C LEU A 1119 56.57 0.10 -56.05
N ASP A 1120 56.33 1.03 -55.13
CA ASP A 1120 56.78 0.94 -53.75
C ASP A 1120 55.69 0.36 -52.86
N MET A 1121 56.03 -0.71 -52.16
CA MET A 1121 55.16 -1.37 -51.19
C MET A 1121 55.65 -1.06 -49.79
N THR A 1122 54.97 -0.15 -49.09
CA THR A 1122 55.30 0.26 -47.72
C THR A 1122 54.43 -0.48 -46.73
N VAL A 1123 55.03 -1.34 -45.92
CA VAL A 1123 54.37 -1.96 -44.76
C VAL A 1123 54.65 -1.09 -43.55
N GLU A 1124 53.60 -0.62 -42.89
CA GLU A 1124 53.68 0.15 -41.65
C GLU A 1124 53.23 -0.74 -40.49
N ASN A 1125 54.09 -0.95 -39.49
CA ASN A 1125 53.80 -1.71 -38.28
C ASN A 1125 53.68 -0.75 -37.08
N PRO A 1126 52.46 -0.24 -36.79
CA PRO A 1126 52.22 0.59 -35.61
C PRO A 1126 52.11 -0.23 -34.31
N SER A 1127 52.18 -1.58 -34.39
CA SER A 1127 52.06 -2.44 -33.22
C SER A 1127 53.35 -2.48 -32.38
N ASN A 1128 53.22 -3.00 -31.16
CA ASN A 1128 54.36 -3.23 -30.27
C ASN A 1128 55.07 -4.57 -30.52
N HIS A 1129 54.67 -5.31 -31.55
CA HIS A 1129 55.22 -6.63 -31.84
C HIS A 1129 56.24 -6.55 -32.97
N PHE A 1130 57.27 -7.39 -32.85
CA PHE A 1130 58.10 -7.72 -33.98
C PHE A 1130 57.29 -8.59 -34.94
N LEU A 1131 56.95 -8.07 -36.12
CA LEU A 1131 56.12 -8.75 -37.09
C LEU A 1131 56.93 -9.15 -38.33
N THR A 1132 56.62 -10.33 -38.86
CA THR A 1132 57.27 -10.87 -40.05
C THR A 1132 56.24 -11.04 -41.16
N PHE A 1133 56.43 -10.33 -42.27
CA PHE A 1133 55.57 -10.39 -43.43
C PHE A 1133 56.25 -11.16 -44.57
N GLY A 1134 55.56 -12.15 -45.14
CA GLY A 1134 55.93 -12.75 -46.42
C GLY A 1134 55.34 -11.94 -47.55
N LEU A 1135 56.18 -11.47 -48.48
CA LEU A 1135 55.75 -10.81 -49.71
C LEU A 1135 55.99 -11.78 -50.86
N SER A 1136 54.97 -11.97 -51.70
CA SER A 1136 55.10 -12.70 -52.96
C SER A 1136 54.50 -11.92 -54.12
N MET A 1137 55.23 -11.93 -55.24
CA MET A 1137 54.88 -11.28 -56.50
C MET A 1137 54.84 -12.35 -57.60
N GLU A 1138 53.70 -12.49 -58.28
CA GLU A 1138 53.58 -13.40 -59.42
C GLU A 1138 54.00 -12.71 -60.73
N PRO A 1139 54.68 -13.42 -61.66
CA PRO A 1139 54.92 -12.91 -63.00
C PRO A 1139 53.60 -12.77 -63.78
N SER A 1140 53.53 -11.77 -64.66
CA SER A 1140 52.40 -11.50 -65.56
C SER A 1140 52.88 -11.41 -67.01
N GLU A 1141 51.98 -11.62 -67.97
CA GLU A 1141 52.25 -11.36 -69.39
C GLU A 1141 52.22 -9.85 -69.72
N ASP A 1142 51.51 -9.05 -68.90
CA ASP A 1142 51.32 -7.61 -69.13
C ASP A 1142 52.53 -6.75 -68.75
N PHE A 1143 53.43 -7.26 -67.91
CA PHE A 1143 54.62 -6.55 -67.44
C PHE A 1143 55.71 -7.51 -66.96
N ALA A 1144 56.98 -7.13 -67.15
CA ALA A 1144 58.10 -7.75 -66.46
C ALA A 1144 58.40 -6.97 -65.17
N PHE A 1145 58.89 -7.64 -64.12
CA PHE A 1145 59.30 -6.95 -62.90
C PHE A 1145 60.71 -7.33 -62.47
N SER A 1146 61.44 -6.34 -61.92
CA SER A 1146 62.71 -6.53 -61.23
C SER A 1146 62.50 -6.31 -59.73
N GLY A 1147 62.78 -7.35 -58.94
CA GLY A 1147 62.56 -7.40 -57.50
C GLY A 1147 62.49 -8.84 -57.00
N SER A 1148 62.44 -9.04 -55.69
CA SER A 1148 62.32 -10.38 -55.11
C SER A 1148 60.94 -11.00 -55.39
N LYS A 1149 60.89 -12.15 -56.07
CA LYS A 1149 59.65 -12.91 -56.35
C LYS A 1149 58.96 -13.38 -55.07
N GLN A 1150 59.75 -13.86 -54.11
CA GLN A 1150 59.31 -14.16 -52.75
C GLN A 1150 60.36 -13.63 -51.78
N THR A 1151 59.94 -12.86 -50.79
CA THR A 1151 60.82 -12.36 -49.74
C THR A 1151 60.11 -12.32 -48.39
N THR A 1152 60.88 -12.20 -47.32
CA THR A 1152 60.38 -12.06 -45.96
C THR A 1152 60.91 -10.77 -45.37
N LEU A 1153 59.99 -9.93 -44.90
CA LEU A 1153 60.26 -8.62 -44.34
C LEU A 1153 59.97 -8.65 -42.83
N ASN A 1154 61.01 -8.40 -42.03
CA ASN A 1154 60.89 -8.28 -40.59
C ASN A 1154 60.77 -6.80 -40.21
N LEU A 1155 59.74 -6.42 -39.46
CA LEU A 1155 59.53 -5.08 -38.94
C LEU A 1155 59.62 -5.08 -37.43
N LEU A 1156 60.38 -4.12 -36.92
CA LEU A 1156 60.41 -3.78 -35.50
C LEU A 1156 59.06 -3.16 -35.11
N PRO A 1157 58.72 -3.15 -33.81
CA PRO A 1157 57.66 -2.33 -33.27
C PRO A 1157 57.75 -0.87 -33.76
N GLN A 1158 56.62 -0.26 -34.09
CA GLN A 1158 56.53 1.15 -34.48
C GLN A 1158 57.50 1.55 -35.60
N SER A 1159 57.67 0.66 -36.58
CA SER A 1159 58.55 0.91 -37.72
C SER A 1159 57.82 0.66 -39.03
N ARG A 1160 58.32 1.25 -40.10
CA ARG A 1160 57.83 0.97 -41.45
C ARG A 1160 58.98 0.62 -42.39
N ARG A 1161 58.70 -0.23 -43.37
CA ARG A 1161 59.68 -0.64 -44.38
C ARG A 1161 59.05 -0.68 -45.75
N THR A 1162 59.79 -0.20 -46.73
CA THR A 1162 59.37 -0.17 -48.15
C THR A 1162 60.14 -1.21 -48.94
N THR A 1163 59.44 -1.99 -49.76
CA THR A 1163 60.03 -2.88 -50.77
C THR A 1163 59.68 -2.34 -52.15
N THR A 1164 60.70 -2.08 -52.96
CA THR A 1164 60.54 -1.49 -54.28
C THR A 1164 60.53 -2.56 -55.36
N TYR A 1165 59.51 -2.54 -56.22
CA TYR A 1165 59.41 -3.33 -57.44
C TYR A 1165 59.51 -2.41 -58.65
N ARG A 1166 60.43 -2.69 -59.55
CA ARG A 1166 60.55 -1.97 -60.82
C ARG A 1166 59.77 -2.73 -61.88
N LEU A 1167 58.67 -2.16 -62.35
CA LEU A 1167 57.79 -2.73 -63.35
C LEU A 1167 58.15 -2.16 -64.72
N LEU A 1168 58.36 -3.05 -65.69
CA LEU A 1168 58.51 -2.75 -67.10
C LEU A 1168 57.25 -3.21 -67.83
N PRO A 1169 56.29 -2.31 -68.08
CA PRO A 1169 55.02 -2.67 -68.72
C PRO A 1169 55.24 -3.08 -70.19
N HIS A 1170 54.50 -4.08 -70.64
CA HIS A 1170 54.42 -4.52 -72.04
C HIS A 1170 53.20 -3.94 -72.76
N VAL A 1171 52.25 -3.37 -72.00
CA VAL A 1171 51.02 -2.71 -72.46
C VAL A 1171 51.02 -1.23 -72.08
N ASN A 1172 50.33 -0.37 -72.83
CA ASN A 1172 50.26 1.09 -72.58
C ASN A 1172 48.79 1.55 -72.58
N GLY A 1173 48.45 2.59 -71.80
CA GLY A 1173 47.11 3.20 -71.77
C GLY A 1173 46.03 2.34 -71.10
N VAL A 1174 46.44 1.35 -70.29
CA VAL A 1174 45.54 0.39 -69.62
C VAL A 1174 45.96 0.24 -68.16
N TRP A 1175 45.01 -0.14 -67.30
CA TRP A 1175 45.29 -0.55 -65.92
C TRP A 1175 45.89 -1.97 -65.91
N ILE A 1176 47.10 -2.11 -65.40
CA ILE A 1176 47.74 -3.42 -65.18
C ILE A 1176 47.50 -3.91 -63.75
N ARG A 1177 47.48 -5.22 -63.54
CA ARG A 1177 47.20 -5.85 -62.24
C ARG A 1177 48.40 -6.63 -61.68
N PRO A 1178 49.25 -5.99 -60.87
CA PRO A 1178 50.26 -6.69 -60.07
C PRO A 1178 49.64 -7.67 -59.07
N LYS A 1179 49.84 -8.98 -59.26
CA LYS A 1179 49.45 -10.01 -58.29
C LYS A 1179 50.46 -10.05 -57.13
N LEU A 1180 50.31 -9.10 -56.22
CA LEU A 1180 51.14 -8.97 -55.04
C LEU A 1180 50.36 -9.35 -53.80
N THR A 1181 50.92 -10.23 -52.98
CA THR A 1181 50.30 -10.67 -51.73
C THR A 1181 51.25 -10.45 -50.56
N VAL A 1182 50.77 -9.74 -49.54
CA VAL A 1182 51.49 -9.54 -48.28
C VAL A 1182 50.79 -10.36 -47.20
N ARG A 1183 51.46 -11.39 -46.67
CA ARG A 1183 50.93 -12.27 -45.63
C ARG A 1183 51.73 -12.08 -44.34
N ASP A 1184 51.05 -11.78 -43.25
CA ASP A 1184 51.63 -11.89 -41.91
C ASP A 1184 51.92 -13.37 -41.61
N LYS A 1185 53.18 -13.73 -41.35
CA LYS A 1185 53.58 -15.12 -41.08
C LYS A 1185 53.15 -15.60 -39.70
N TYR A 1186 53.02 -14.70 -38.73
CA TYR A 1186 52.62 -15.04 -37.37
C TYR A 1186 51.12 -15.31 -37.31
N PHE A 1187 50.31 -14.40 -37.84
CA PHE A 1187 48.84 -14.53 -37.82
C PHE A 1187 48.26 -15.26 -39.05
N GLN A 1188 49.07 -15.59 -40.05
CA GLN A 1188 48.66 -16.19 -41.33
C GLN A 1188 47.58 -15.36 -42.08
N LYS A 1189 47.47 -14.06 -41.78
CA LYS A 1189 46.51 -13.13 -42.38
C LYS A 1189 47.11 -12.48 -43.61
N VAL A 1190 46.37 -12.49 -44.73
CA VAL A 1190 46.74 -11.69 -45.92
C VAL A 1190 46.26 -10.26 -45.69
N LEU A 1191 47.18 -9.30 -45.73
CA LEU A 1191 46.88 -7.89 -45.55
C LEU A 1191 46.43 -7.28 -46.88
N ARG A 1192 45.37 -6.47 -46.84
CA ARG A 1192 44.89 -5.72 -48.00
C ARG A 1192 45.90 -4.61 -48.32
N ILE A 1193 46.30 -4.54 -49.59
CA ILE A 1193 47.14 -3.47 -50.11
C ILE A 1193 46.24 -2.27 -50.40
N ILE A 1194 46.58 -1.11 -49.86
CA ILE A 1194 45.80 0.10 -50.02
C ILE A 1194 46.48 0.97 -51.09
N PRO A 1195 45.81 1.25 -52.22
CA PRO A 1195 46.36 2.13 -53.25
C PRO A 1195 46.48 3.57 -52.72
N THR A 1196 47.56 4.25 -53.10
CA THR A 1196 47.69 5.70 -52.93
C THR A 1196 47.41 6.42 -54.26
N GLU A 1197 47.91 7.63 -54.47
CA GLU A 1197 47.62 8.45 -55.66
C GLU A 1197 47.97 7.73 -56.98
N GLY A 1198 47.10 7.85 -57.98
CA GLY A 1198 47.30 7.24 -59.31
C GLY A 1198 47.02 5.74 -59.40
N MET A 1199 46.45 5.13 -58.35
CA MET A 1199 46.18 3.69 -58.27
C MET A 1199 44.71 3.42 -57.91
N LYS A 1200 44.18 2.25 -58.30
CA LYS A 1200 42.83 1.81 -57.93
C LYS A 1200 42.89 0.39 -57.34
N ILE A 1201 41.82 -0.03 -56.68
CA ILE A 1201 41.67 -1.40 -56.18
C ILE A 1201 40.27 -1.90 -56.55
N ASP A 1202 40.20 -3.12 -57.06
CA ASP A 1202 38.95 -3.83 -57.37
C ASP A 1202 38.85 -5.13 -56.55
N GLU A 1203 37.81 -5.94 -56.79
CA GLU A 1203 37.63 -7.24 -56.11
C GLU A 1203 38.77 -8.24 -56.41
N GLU A 1204 39.47 -8.08 -57.53
CA GLU A 1204 40.53 -8.98 -58.01
C GLU A 1204 41.94 -8.54 -57.57
N GLY A 1205 42.13 -7.29 -57.13
CA GLY A 1205 43.36 -6.79 -56.51
C GLY A 1205 43.74 -5.35 -56.87
N LEU A 1206 45.03 -5.04 -56.72
CA LEU A 1206 45.61 -3.71 -56.97
C LEU A 1206 45.72 -3.44 -58.48
N LEU A 1207 45.20 -2.30 -58.93
CA LEU A 1207 45.31 -1.81 -60.31
C LEU A 1207 46.27 -0.61 -60.36
N VAL A 1208 47.17 -0.67 -61.34
CA VAL A 1208 48.18 0.36 -61.60
C VAL A 1208 47.98 0.92 -63.00
N TRP A 1209 47.80 2.23 -63.12
CA TRP A 1209 47.62 2.87 -64.41
C TRP A 1209 48.93 2.88 -65.19
N VAL A 1210 48.94 2.40 -66.43
CA VAL A 1210 50.09 2.60 -67.32
C VAL A 1210 49.78 3.75 -68.27
N PRO A 1211 50.54 4.87 -68.23
CA PRO A 1211 50.34 5.98 -69.15
C PRO A 1211 50.45 5.54 -70.63
N GLY A 1212 49.56 6.03 -71.48
CA GLY A 1212 49.65 5.83 -72.94
C GLY A 1212 50.78 6.64 -73.58
N LYS A 1213 51.12 6.33 -74.84
CA LYS A 1213 51.84 7.30 -75.69
C LYS A 1213 50.88 8.45 -75.97
N ASP A 1214 51.25 9.67 -75.61
CA ASP A 1214 50.51 10.87 -76.02
C ASP A 1214 50.46 10.93 -77.55
N THR A 1215 49.28 10.67 -78.13
CA THR A 1215 48.83 11.45 -79.29
C THR A 1215 48.22 12.70 -78.71
N SER A 1216 49.03 13.76 -78.67
CA SER A 1216 48.54 15.11 -78.60
C SER A 1216 47.56 15.38 -79.74
N GLU A 1217 46.60 16.25 -79.43
CA GLU A 1217 45.72 17.00 -80.34
C GLU A 1217 44.34 16.38 -80.61
N GLU A 1218 43.35 17.27 -80.46
CA GLU A 1218 41.91 17.15 -80.70
C GLU A 1218 41.06 16.77 -79.47
N GLU A 1219 40.04 17.61 -79.22
CA GLU A 1219 38.98 17.50 -78.21
C GLU A 1219 39.28 18.03 -76.79
N LYS A 1220 39.57 19.34 -76.70
CA LYS A 1220 39.03 20.18 -75.62
C LYS A 1220 38.22 21.33 -76.21
N SER A 1221 37.05 20.98 -76.70
CA SER A 1221 35.90 21.86 -76.91
C SER A 1221 34.71 21.14 -76.30
N GLU A 1222 34.08 21.73 -75.28
CA GLU A 1222 32.89 21.23 -74.55
C GLU A 1222 33.23 20.00 -73.66
N GLU A 1223 33.10 19.94 -72.34
CA GLU A 1223 32.48 20.73 -71.25
C GLU A 1223 33.31 20.50 -69.97
#